data_AF-T2KM92-F1
#
_entry.id   AF-T2KM92-F1
#
_cell.length_a   1.000
_cell.length_b   1.000
_cell.length_c   1.000
_cell.angle_alpha   90.00
_cell.angle_beta   90.00
_cell.angle_gamma   90.00
#
_symmetry.space_group_name_H-M   'P 1'
#
loop_
_entity.id
_entity.type
_entity.pdbx_description
1 polymer ?
#
loop_
_entity_poly.entity_id
_entity_poly.type
_entity_poly.pdbx_seq_one_letter_code
_entity_poly.pdbx_strand_id
1 'polypeptide(L)'
;MLKFLLFFALTSSSSLFAQHIYVATDGNDSNNGTINNPYLTFNKAVSMMSPGDVCIIRGGIYNQELTIDKNGTSGNYLTFKAAEGEDVQIRATSVVNGWQQHSGAIYKASVDMAIESRFRVIYHNSEYMDLARWPNNVDNNRWTVDCVPVTGGDGSQFTLSEIQDIDWTGGLVYYLGAHSGTSWTRTVTSSSTSSVNFTEVDITKWPFNPHNPTVWRNNPGNNRGQLYLFNKLEALDFAREWYYDASNKTLYFQAADGNMPADGTVEYATHKYAAQLYGDYIQLEGINFFGGSIKIHNNADNNSIINCKITHGSEGHDDLNNTSAQVPEAAIEVLGDNTVISGCTINHSSVSGMAIAGWAAENGLIEGNYISNINYVGIHASPIRTSTNNLKVLKNTIVNAGRDGMYVNGSNCEVAYNDVSASQRINSDSGIFYVVGNASLKNTEIHHNWFHDATAPAYSHAVNEPAKAAGIYLDNNSKGYTVHHNVVWNISWSGYQVNWNNTNLDFFQNTIWNAERAMDSWVNGYTQENNKIYNNFSSIGDWYSGTPTDFDIQNNLISETSPFVDVANQNFMPKAGSAVVDQAMIIPGFNQAYVGSAPDIGAYELGGTAWTAGVHAIEDTGEVLSVEDLDETQEVYLYPNPVKHGRLKVGNLKQSSTYVIWNMQGSIVKTGRISTNENVDVSHLNTGIYLVKIKNQDIALIKRLVFLN
;
A
#
# COMPACT_ATOMS: atom_id res chain seq x y z
N MET A 1 52.64 -16.99 62.94
CA MET A 1 51.20 -16.68 62.96
C MET A 1 50.82 -16.07 61.62
N LEU A 2 49.65 -16.48 61.11
CA LEU A 2 49.09 -16.34 59.76
C LEU A 2 49.30 -14.98 59.04
N LYS A 3 49.64 -15.04 57.74
CA LYS A 3 49.49 -13.93 56.78
C LYS A 3 48.29 -14.23 55.87
N PHE A 4 47.32 -13.32 55.83
CA PHE A 4 46.20 -13.32 54.91
C PHE A 4 46.59 -12.54 53.63
N LEU A 5 46.36 -13.14 52.45
CA LEU A 5 46.44 -12.45 51.16
C LEU A 5 45.02 -12.31 50.61
N LEU A 6 44.56 -11.08 50.40
CA LEU A 6 43.32 -10.76 49.69
C LEU A 6 43.61 -10.75 48.18
N PHE A 7 42.81 -11.46 47.39
CA PHE A 7 42.82 -11.42 45.93
C PHE A 7 41.63 -10.56 45.46
N PHE A 8 41.92 -9.45 44.77
CA PHE A 8 40.92 -8.54 44.20
C PHE A 8 40.64 -8.97 42.76
N ALA A 9 39.43 -9.43 42.46
CA ALA A 9 39.00 -9.74 41.10
C ALA A 9 38.49 -8.47 40.42
N LEU A 10 39.25 -7.93 39.45
CA LEU A 10 38.77 -6.89 38.55
C LEU A 10 37.80 -7.52 37.53
N THR A 11 36.51 -7.25 37.67
CA THR A 11 35.52 -7.47 36.61
C THR A 11 35.63 -6.32 35.62
N SER A 12 36.38 -6.52 34.53
CA SER A 12 36.41 -5.61 33.39
C SER A 12 35.08 -5.70 32.64
N SER A 13 34.19 -4.75 32.90
CA SER A 13 32.98 -4.51 32.11
C SER A 13 33.39 -3.96 30.74
N SER A 14 33.51 -4.82 29.73
CA SER A 14 33.64 -4.38 28.35
C SER A 14 32.31 -3.80 27.88
N SER A 15 32.24 -2.48 27.71
CA SER A 15 31.17 -1.83 26.98
C SER A 15 31.21 -2.30 25.52
N LEU A 16 30.24 -3.12 25.11
CA LEU A 16 30.02 -3.46 23.71
C LEU A 16 29.41 -2.24 23.03
N PHE A 17 30.17 -1.62 22.12
CA PHE A 17 29.65 -0.61 21.21
C PHE A 17 29.16 -1.31 19.94
N ALA A 18 28.05 -0.82 19.37
CA ALA A 18 27.58 -1.22 18.06
C ALA A 18 28.74 -1.16 17.04
N GLN A 19 29.04 -2.29 16.38
CA GLN A 19 30.07 -2.34 15.36
C GLN A 19 29.45 -2.12 13.98
N HIS A 20 30.11 -1.30 13.15
CA HIS A 20 29.79 -1.22 11.73
C HIS A 20 30.62 -2.27 10.97
N ILE A 21 29.93 -3.13 10.23
CA ILE A 21 30.54 -4.06 9.27
C ILE A 21 30.08 -3.71 7.86
N TYR A 22 30.89 -4.05 6.86
CA TYR A 22 30.64 -3.68 5.46
C TYR A 22 30.56 -4.90 4.55
N VAL A 23 29.63 -4.88 3.62
CA VAL A 23 29.51 -5.84 2.50
C VAL A 23 29.66 -5.08 1.18
N ALA A 24 30.45 -5.61 0.24
CA ALA A 24 30.62 -5.02 -1.09
C ALA A 24 30.76 -6.09 -2.17
N THR A 25 30.34 -5.78 -3.40
CA THR A 25 30.42 -6.70 -4.56
C THR A 25 31.87 -7.03 -4.98
N ASP A 26 32.83 -6.18 -4.61
CA ASP A 26 34.28 -6.36 -4.78
C ASP A 26 34.99 -6.79 -3.48
N GLY A 27 34.22 -7.17 -2.45
CA GLY A 27 34.73 -7.61 -1.16
C GLY A 27 35.36 -9.01 -1.15
N ASN A 28 35.77 -9.46 0.03
CA ASN A 28 36.28 -10.82 0.24
C ASN A 28 35.92 -11.32 1.64
N ASP A 29 35.40 -12.53 1.76
CA ASP A 29 34.98 -13.09 3.07
C ASP A 29 36.14 -13.41 4.02
N SER A 30 37.39 -13.35 3.54
CA SER A 30 38.61 -13.40 4.36
C SER A 30 38.98 -12.04 4.96
N ASN A 31 38.32 -10.96 4.55
CA ASN A 31 38.54 -9.62 5.10
C ASN A 31 38.00 -9.52 6.54
N ASN A 32 38.19 -8.36 7.18
CA ASN A 32 37.74 -8.10 8.54
C ASN A 32 36.43 -7.29 8.61
N GLY A 33 35.75 -7.07 7.49
CA GLY A 33 34.47 -6.36 7.43
C GLY A 33 34.55 -4.85 7.65
N THR A 34 35.73 -4.24 7.53
CA THR A 34 35.90 -2.78 7.61
C THR A 34 35.55 -2.12 6.28
N ILE A 35 35.33 -0.80 6.26
CA ILE A 35 35.01 -0.06 5.02
C ILE A 35 36.05 -0.25 3.89
N ASN A 36 37.32 -0.42 4.25
CA ASN A 36 38.43 -0.63 3.31
C ASN A 36 38.64 -2.11 2.96
N ASN A 37 38.11 -3.03 3.76
CA ASN A 37 38.20 -4.47 3.55
C ASN A 37 36.82 -5.09 3.88
N PRO A 38 35.81 -4.87 3.03
CA PRO A 38 34.46 -5.37 3.27
C PRO A 38 34.38 -6.89 3.03
N TYR A 39 33.39 -7.54 3.65
CA TYR A 39 33.00 -8.90 3.30
C TYR A 39 32.37 -8.95 1.90
N LEU A 40 32.36 -10.13 1.27
CA LEU A 40 31.73 -10.34 -0.03
C LEU A 40 30.27 -10.79 0.11
N THR A 41 29.97 -11.62 1.12
CA THR A 41 28.67 -12.27 1.26
C THR A 41 27.88 -11.78 2.47
N PHE A 42 26.54 -11.78 2.33
CA PHE A 42 25.63 -11.51 3.45
C PHE A 42 25.79 -12.56 4.55
N ASN A 43 25.95 -13.84 4.19
CA ASN A 43 26.16 -14.93 5.15
C ASN A 43 27.39 -14.67 6.03
N LYS A 44 28.49 -14.20 5.44
CA LYS A 44 29.68 -13.84 6.23
C LYS A 44 29.39 -12.68 7.18
N ALA A 45 28.74 -11.62 6.71
CA ALA A 45 28.36 -10.49 7.55
C ALA A 45 27.46 -10.93 8.72
N VAL A 46 26.36 -11.62 8.46
CA VAL A 46 25.43 -12.15 9.47
C VAL A 46 26.18 -13.01 10.49
N SER A 47 27.07 -13.90 10.07
CA SER A 47 27.85 -14.76 10.98
C SER A 47 28.72 -13.98 11.97
N MET A 48 29.11 -12.75 11.64
CA MET A 48 29.97 -11.90 12.48
C MET A 48 29.20 -10.92 13.36
N MET A 49 27.94 -10.63 13.04
CA MET A 49 27.13 -9.66 13.80
C MET A 49 26.67 -10.20 15.16
N SER A 50 26.56 -9.26 16.11
CA SER A 50 25.96 -9.39 17.43
C SER A 50 24.87 -8.31 17.61
N PRO A 51 23.91 -8.46 18.56
CA PRO A 51 22.86 -7.47 18.79
C PRO A 51 23.39 -6.03 18.88
N GLY A 52 22.80 -5.11 18.11
CA GLY A 52 23.22 -3.72 18.01
C GLY A 52 24.16 -3.41 16.82
N ASP A 53 24.70 -4.42 16.15
CA ASP A 53 25.59 -4.21 15.01
C ASP A 53 24.84 -3.73 13.76
N VAL A 54 25.56 -2.96 12.93
CA VAL A 54 25.07 -2.40 11.68
C VAL A 54 25.89 -2.94 10.51
N CYS A 55 25.23 -3.64 9.60
CA CYS A 55 25.76 -4.03 8.30
C CYS A 55 25.46 -2.94 7.27
N ILE A 56 26.50 -2.25 6.80
CA ILE A 56 26.46 -1.24 5.75
C ILE A 56 26.79 -1.91 4.42
N ILE A 57 25.81 -1.96 3.52
CA ILE A 57 25.93 -2.60 2.21
C ILE A 57 26.35 -1.54 1.19
N ARG A 58 27.47 -1.77 0.50
CA ARG A 58 27.96 -0.87 -0.55
C ARG A 58 27.18 -1.03 -1.84
N GLY A 59 27.12 0.02 -2.64
CA GLY A 59 26.37 0.07 -3.89
C GLY A 59 26.74 -1.03 -4.86
N GLY A 60 25.74 -1.58 -5.53
CA GLY A 60 25.90 -2.69 -6.47
C GLY A 60 24.70 -3.62 -6.52
N ILE A 61 24.79 -4.59 -7.43
CA ILE A 61 23.80 -5.65 -7.61
C ILE A 61 24.30 -6.91 -6.91
N TYR A 62 23.47 -7.44 -6.02
CA TYR A 62 23.72 -8.65 -5.26
C TYR A 62 22.69 -9.71 -5.68
N ASN A 63 23.16 -10.79 -6.32
CA ASN A 63 22.33 -11.94 -6.71
C ASN A 63 22.29 -13.03 -5.62
N GLN A 64 22.58 -12.65 -4.37
CA GLN A 64 22.57 -13.51 -3.19
C GLN A 64 21.31 -13.20 -2.38
N GLU A 65 20.61 -14.22 -1.90
CA GLU A 65 19.53 -14.03 -0.93
C GLU A 65 20.09 -13.49 0.40
N LEU A 66 19.41 -12.51 0.99
CA LEU A 66 19.71 -12.02 2.35
C LEU A 66 18.94 -12.85 3.39
N THR A 67 19.60 -13.83 3.97
CA THR A 67 19.04 -14.66 5.05
C THR A 67 19.59 -14.22 6.40
N ILE A 68 18.71 -13.89 7.36
CA ILE A 68 19.09 -13.42 8.70
C ILE A 68 18.49 -14.35 9.75
N ASP A 69 19.36 -15.17 10.35
CA ASP A 69 19.02 -16.22 11.32
C ASP A 69 19.50 -15.90 12.75
N LYS A 70 19.84 -14.63 12.99
CA LYS A 70 20.25 -14.11 14.29
C LYS A 70 19.27 -13.08 14.82
N ASN A 71 19.22 -13.01 16.14
CA ASN A 71 18.40 -12.04 16.85
C ASN A 71 19.23 -10.81 17.20
N GLY A 72 18.61 -9.64 17.08
CA GLY A 72 18.94 -8.48 17.89
C GLY A 72 18.34 -8.60 19.28
N THR A 73 18.21 -7.48 19.97
CA THR A 73 17.48 -7.38 21.24
C THR A 73 16.74 -6.05 21.30
N SER A 74 15.79 -5.91 22.23
CA SER A 74 15.10 -4.64 22.46
C SER A 74 16.11 -3.50 22.66
N GLY A 75 16.01 -2.47 21.82
CA GLY A 75 16.93 -1.33 21.78
C GLY A 75 18.28 -1.57 21.08
N ASN A 76 18.63 -2.80 20.71
CA ASN A 76 19.85 -3.15 19.98
C ASN A 76 19.52 -4.06 18.79
N TYR A 77 18.94 -3.46 17.75
CA TYR A 77 18.56 -4.15 16.52
C TYR A 77 19.81 -4.64 15.77
N LEU A 78 19.65 -5.70 14.97
CA LEU A 78 20.57 -5.97 13.86
C LEU A 78 20.11 -5.16 12.65
N THR A 79 20.89 -4.16 12.25
CA THR A 79 20.51 -3.28 11.14
C THR A 79 21.28 -3.65 9.87
N PHE A 80 20.56 -3.83 8.77
CA PHE A 80 21.11 -4.00 7.43
C PHE A 80 20.65 -2.82 6.59
N LYS A 81 21.59 -1.99 6.15
CA LYS A 81 21.25 -0.76 5.43
C LYS A 81 22.15 -0.46 4.26
N ALA A 82 21.60 0.22 3.27
CA ALA A 82 22.41 0.77 2.17
C ALA A 82 23.41 1.80 2.70
N ALA A 83 24.59 1.85 2.09
CA ALA A 83 25.55 2.91 2.31
C ALA A 83 24.98 4.26 1.85
N GLU A 84 25.30 5.33 2.58
CA GLU A 84 24.76 6.66 2.34
C GLU A 84 24.96 7.11 0.89
N GLY A 85 23.87 7.42 0.19
CA GLY A 85 23.88 7.87 -1.20
C GLY A 85 24.24 6.80 -2.25
N GLU A 86 24.40 5.53 -1.86
CA GLU A 86 24.70 4.42 -2.77
C GLU A 86 23.43 3.62 -3.10
N ASP A 87 23.33 3.14 -4.36
CA ASP A 87 22.23 2.27 -4.79
C ASP A 87 22.57 0.80 -4.56
N VAL A 88 21.86 0.16 -3.62
CA VAL A 88 22.02 -1.26 -3.27
C VAL A 88 20.82 -2.04 -3.77
N GLN A 89 21.06 -2.99 -4.69
CA GLN A 89 20.03 -3.85 -5.26
C GLN A 89 20.28 -5.31 -4.90
N ILE A 90 19.36 -5.92 -4.15
CA ILE A 90 19.32 -7.37 -3.92
C ILE A 90 18.32 -7.96 -4.90
N ARG A 91 18.82 -8.73 -5.88
CA ARG A 91 18.00 -9.28 -6.96
C ARG A 91 17.88 -10.79 -6.81
N ALA A 92 16.66 -11.31 -6.80
CA ALA A 92 16.39 -12.75 -6.84
C ALA A 92 16.50 -13.33 -8.26
N THR A 93 17.27 -12.69 -9.13
CA THR A 93 17.41 -13.01 -10.56
C THR A 93 18.85 -13.36 -10.93
N SER A 94 19.04 -13.89 -12.13
CA SER A 94 20.36 -14.01 -12.77
C SER A 94 20.28 -13.63 -14.23
N VAL A 95 21.38 -13.08 -14.76
CA VAL A 95 21.47 -12.65 -16.15
C VAL A 95 21.57 -13.84 -17.10
N VAL A 96 20.99 -13.69 -18.29
CA VAL A 96 21.07 -14.65 -19.40
C VAL A 96 22.09 -14.15 -20.42
N ASN A 97 22.98 -15.04 -20.82
CA ASN A 97 24.02 -14.78 -21.82
C ASN A 97 24.08 -15.91 -22.84
N GLY A 98 24.84 -15.71 -23.92
CA GLY A 98 25.11 -16.76 -24.91
C GLY A 98 23.91 -17.08 -25.77
N TRP A 99 23.12 -16.06 -26.13
CA TRP A 99 21.96 -16.17 -27.00
C TRP A 99 22.33 -16.74 -28.37
N GLN A 100 21.47 -17.63 -28.87
CA GLN A 100 21.58 -18.23 -30.19
C GLN A 100 20.24 -18.11 -30.90
N GLN A 101 20.26 -17.90 -32.21
CA GLN A 101 19.04 -17.90 -33.00
C GLN A 101 18.37 -19.28 -32.95
N HIS A 102 17.06 -19.31 -32.71
CA HIS A 102 16.24 -20.53 -32.79
C HIS A 102 15.47 -20.58 -34.12
N SER A 103 14.54 -19.65 -34.34
CA SER A 103 13.72 -19.54 -35.54
C SER A 103 13.12 -18.14 -35.63
N GLY A 104 13.11 -17.51 -36.81
CA GLY A 104 12.58 -16.16 -36.97
C GLY A 104 13.21 -15.17 -35.98
N ALA A 105 12.35 -14.48 -35.21
CA ALA A 105 12.71 -13.54 -34.15
C ALA A 105 12.84 -14.19 -32.75
N ILE A 106 12.82 -15.52 -32.67
CA ILE A 106 12.96 -16.29 -31.44
C ILE A 106 14.43 -16.68 -31.27
N TYR A 107 14.95 -16.40 -30.09
CA TYR A 107 16.30 -16.75 -29.66
C TYR A 107 16.23 -17.67 -28.46
N LYS A 108 17.32 -18.41 -28.22
CA LYS A 108 17.42 -19.33 -27.10
C LYS A 108 18.75 -19.25 -26.38
N ALA A 109 18.74 -19.58 -25.10
CA ALA A 109 19.92 -19.66 -24.25
C ALA A 109 19.77 -20.80 -23.24
N SER A 110 20.89 -21.35 -22.77
CA SER A 110 20.87 -22.36 -21.71
C SER A 110 20.82 -21.67 -20.34
N VAL A 111 19.82 -22.00 -19.54
CA VAL A 111 19.61 -21.48 -18.19
C VAL A 111 19.02 -22.56 -17.31
N ASP A 112 19.25 -22.49 -16.00
CA ASP A 112 18.66 -23.44 -15.04
C ASP A 112 17.64 -22.73 -14.13
N MET A 113 16.37 -22.75 -14.54
CA MET A 113 15.26 -22.19 -13.75
C MET A 113 14.73 -23.26 -12.78
N ALA A 114 15.50 -23.54 -11.72
CA ALA A 114 15.23 -24.64 -10.79
C ALA A 114 14.00 -24.41 -9.87
N ILE A 115 13.54 -23.17 -9.72
CA ILE A 115 12.35 -22.83 -8.91
C ILE A 115 11.07 -23.40 -9.52
N GLU A 116 10.03 -23.51 -8.68
CA GLU A 116 8.69 -23.94 -9.09
C GLU A 116 8.16 -23.06 -10.23
N SER A 117 7.41 -23.66 -11.17
CA SER A 117 6.94 -22.97 -12.39
C SER A 117 6.18 -21.69 -12.10
N ARG A 118 5.44 -21.67 -10.98
CA ARG A 118 4.67 -20.52 -10.50
C ARG A 118 5.50 -19.26 -10.36
N PHE A 119 6.76 -19.38 -9.93
CA PHE A 119 7.65 -18.25 -9.65
C PHE A 119 8.66 -18.00 -10.78
N ARG A 120 8.57 -18.75 -11.89
CA ARG A 120 9.45 -18.55 -13.04
C ARG A 120 9.01 -17.32 -13.81
N VAL A 121 9.91 -16.35 -13.90
CA VAL A 121 9.67 -15.08 -14.58
C VAL A 121 10.92 -14.68 -15.36
N ILE A 122 10.71 -14.04 -16.51
CA ILE A 122 11.75 -13.41 -17.31
C ILE A 122 11.53 -11.90 -17.29
N TYR A 123 12.63 -11.18 -17.14
CA TYR A 123 12.70 -9.74 -17.29
C TYR A 123 13.63 -9.38 -18.44
N HIS A 124 13.28 -8.35 -19.22
CA HIS A 124 14.18 -7.78 -20.22
C HIS A 124 14.32 -6.28 -19.95
N ASN A 125 15.54 -5.83 -19.63
CA ASN A 125 15.80 -4.48 -19.12
C ASN A 125 14.93 -4.13 -17.90
N SER A 126 14.81 -5.09 -16.97
CA SER A 126 13.97 -5.00 -15.76
C SER A 126 12.45 -4.94 -15.98
N GLU A 127 11.97 -5.04 -17.22
CA GLU A 127 10.54 -5.13 -17.53
C GLU A 127 10.06 -6.58 -17.54
N TYR A 128 8.85 -6.84 -17.03
CA TYR A 128 8.22 -8.17 -17.03
C TYR A 128 7.88 -8.65 -18.45
N MET A 129 8.22 -9.91 -18.78
CA MET A 129 7.91 -10.57 -20.04
C MET A 129 6.82 -11.64 -19.87
N ASP A 130 5.94 -11.77 -20.85
CA ASP A 130 4.81 -12.70 -20.81
C ASP A 130 5.26 -14.13 -21.14
N LEU A 131 4.70 -15.12 -20.44
CA LEU A 131 4.76 -16.49 -20.95
C LEU A 131 4.04 -16.53 -22.29
N ALA A 132 4.63 -17.23 -23.26
CA ALA A 132 4.06 -17.47 -24.59
C ALA A 132 2.59 -17.88 -24.48
N ARG A 133 1.69 -17.12 -25.09
CA ARG A 133 0.25 -17.19 -24.83
C ARG A 133 -0.59 -16.98 -26.09
N TRP A 134 -1.85 -17.38 -25.99
CA TRP A 134 -2.89 -17.05 -26.94
C TRP A 134 -4.18 -16.63 -26.21
N PRO A 135 -4.80 -15.51 -26.60
CA PRO A 135 -4.32 -14.54 -27.59
C PRO A 135 -3.15 -13.71 -27.04
N ASN A 136 -2.43 -13.05 -27.96
CA ASN A 136 -1.24 -12.27 -27.65
C ASN A 136 -1.59 -10.97 -26.90
N ASN A 137 -0.71 -10.55 -26.01
CA ASN A 137 -0.80 -9.26 -25.32
C ASN A 137 -0.32 -8.12 -26.24
N VAL A 138 -1.22 -7.60 -27.08
CA VAL A 138 -0.87 -6.69 -28.18
C VAL A 138 -0.56 -5.26 -27.75
N ASP A 139 -1.08 -4.82 -26.59
CA ASP A 139 -0.88 -3.47 -26.07
C ASP A 139 0.16 -3.41 -24.93
N ASN A 140 0.69 -4.56 -24.50
CA ASN A 140 1.64 -4.70 -23.40
C ASN A 140 1.13 -4.07 -22.09
N ASN A 141 -0.18 -4.09 -21.88
CA ASN A 141 -0.79 -3.56 -20.68
C ASN A 141 -1.33 -4.70 -19.83
N ARG A 142 -0.71 -4.93 -18.67
CA ARG A 142 -1.09 -6.04 -17.77
C ARG A 142 -2.48 -5.87 -17.12
N TRP A 143 -3.15 -4.74 -17.32
CA TRP A 143 -4.54 -4.51 -16.88
C TRP A 143 -5.58 -4.91 -17.94
N THR A 144 -5.17 -5.06 -19.19
CA THR A 144 -5.97 -5.65 -20.27
C THR A 144 -5.59 -7.12 -20.36
N VAL A 145 -6.42 -7.98 -19.78
CA VAL A 145 -6.08 -9.42 -19.62
C VAL A 145 -5.98 -10.15 -20.98
N ASP A 146 -6.55 -9.57 -22.04
CA ASP A 146 -6.58 -10.10 -23.42
C ASP A 146 -7.07 -11.55 -23.48
N CYS A 147 -8.36 -11.73 -23.24
CA CYS A 147 -8.98 -13.05 -23.23
C CYS A 147 -9.89 -13.26 -24.45
N VAL A 148 -10.18 -14.54 -24.72
CA VAL A 148 -11.27 -14.96 -25.60
C VAL A 148 -12.50 -15.41 -24.80
N PRO A 149 -13.72 -15.09 -25.24
CA PRO A 149 -14.94 -15.51 -24.54
C PRO A 149 -15.14 -17.02 -24.57
N VAL A 150 -15.59 -17.59 -23.45
CA VAL A 150 -16.02 -18.99 -23.36
C VAL A 150 -17.47 -19.13 -23.81
N THR A 151 -17.79 -20.18 -24.57
CA THR A 151 -19.15 -20.45 -25.08
C THR A 151 -19.89 -21.55 -24.32
N GLY A 152 -19.17 -22.37 -23.54
CA GLY A 152 -19.74 -23.41 -22.69
C GLY A 152 -18.67 -24.13 -21.86
N GLY A 153 -19.06 -25.20 -21.18
CA GLY A 153 -18.16 -26.02 -20.38
C GLY A 153 -18.80 -26.52 -19.09
N ASP A 154 -17.98 -27.15 -18.26
CA ASP A 154 -18.33 -27.66 -16.93
C ASP A 154 -17.13 -27.54 -15.96
N GLY A 155 -17.14 -28.32 -14.87
CA GLY A 155 -16.06 -28.32 -13.88
C GLY A 155 -14.72 -28.89 -14.37
N SER A 156 -14.65 -29.45 -15.57
CA SER A 156 -13.46 -30.12 -16.13
C SER A 156 -13.13 -29.72 -17.56
N GLN A 157 -13.98 -28.92 -18.20
CA GLN A 157 -13.85 -28.55 -19.60
C GLN A 157 -14.33 -27.12 -19.86
N PHE A 158 -13.64 -26.42 -20.75
CA PHE A 158 -14.13 -25.23 -21.45
C PHE A 158 -14.45 -25.57 -22.91
N THR A 159 -15.53 -24.98 -23.42
CA THR A 159 -15.88 -24.98 -24.84
C THR A 159 -15.81 -23.55 -25.37
N LEU A 160 -15.14 -23.37 -26.49
CA LEU A 160 -14.95 -22.10 -27.18
C LEU A 160 -14.62 -22.37 -28.66
N SER A 161 -14.52 -21.33 -29.47
CA SER A 161 -14.14 -21.45 -30.89
C SER A 161 -12.74 -20.90 -31.13
N GLU A 162 -12.12 -21.32 -32.23
CA GLU A 162 -10.90 -20.70 -32.77
C GLU A 162 -9.66 -20.82 -31.87
N ILE A 163 -9.60 -21.85 -31.01
CA ILE A 163 -8.37 -22.18 -30.31
C ILE A 163 -7.31 -22.52 -31.38
N GLN A 164 -6.12 -21.93 -31.27
CA GLN A 164 -4.99 -22.28 -32.13
C GLN A 164 -4.76 -23.80 -32.09
N ASP A 165 -4.51 -24.40 -33.26
CA ASP A 165 -4.27 -25.84 -33.44
C ASP A 165 -2.86 -26.22 -32.95
N ILE A 166 -2.68 -26.09 -31.63
CA ILE A 166 -1.50 -26.45 -30.84
C ILE A 166 -1.93 -27.54 -29.86
N ASP A 167 -1.03 -28.49 -29.60
CA ASP A 167 -1.21 -29.39 -28.46
C ASP A 167 -0.94 -28.63 -27.15
N TRP A 168 -2.00 -28.13 -26.54
CA TRP A 168 -1.94 -27.41 -25.28
C TRP A 168 -1.71 -28.31 -24.06
N THR A 169 -1.61 -29.63 -24.23
CA THR A 169 -1.33 -30.55 -23.11
C THR A 169 -0.06 -30.15 -22.36
N GLY A 170 -0.17 -30.02 -21.03
CA GLY A 170 0.91 -29.54 -20.16
C GLY A 170 1.11 -28.01 -20.15
N GLY A 171 0.44 -27.28 -21.05
CA GLY A 171 0.26 -25.84 -20.97
C GLY A 171 -0.73 -25.45 -19.88
N LEU A 172 -1.04 -24.16 -19.79
CA LEU A 172 -1.87 -23.59 -18.73
C LEU A 172 -3.07 -22.84 -19.33
N VAL A 173 -4.19 -22.82 -18.60
CA VAL A 173 -5.37 -22.02 -18.90
C VAL A 173 -5.64 -21.08 -17.74
N TYR A 174 -5.69 -19.78 -18.02
CA TYR A 174 -6.23 -18.77 -17.11
C TYR A 174 -7.70 -18.54 -17.45
N TYR A 175 -8.58 -18.53 -16.45
CA TYR A 175 -10.00 -18.26 -16.66
C TYR A 175 -10.53 -17.22 -15.67
N LEU A 176 -11.19 -16.19 -16.20
CA LEU A 176 -11.95 -15.21 -15.45
C LEU A 176 -13.43 -15.47 -15.68
N GLY A 177 -14.15 -15.89 -14.63
CA GLY A 177 -15.56 -16.26 -14.76
C GLY A 177 -16.48 -15.08 -15.07
N ALA A 178 -17.67 -15.34 -15.63
CA ALA A 178 -18.67 -14.30 -15.94
C ALA A 178 -19.04 -13.45 -14.72
N HIS A 179 -18.99 -14.05 -13.51
CA HIS A 179 -19.17 -13.32 -12.25
C HIS A 179 -18.13 -12.20 -12.05
N SER A 180 -16.94 -12.37 -12.61
CA SER A 180 -15.80 -11.44 -12.58
C SER A 180 -15.21 -11.12 -11.20
N GLY A 181 -15.70 -11.71 -10.11
CA GLY A 181 -15.13 -11.48 -8.77
C GLY A 181 -13.81 -12.20 -8.46
N THR A 182 -13.41 -13.21 -9.25
CA THR A 182 -12.09 -13.85 -9.20
C THR A 182 -11.83 -14.62 -10.49
N SER A 183 -10.55 -14.76 -10.83
CA SER A 183 -10.03 -15.74 -11.79
C SER A 183 -9.53 -17.00 -11.10
N TRP A 184 -9.09 -17.98 -11.88
CA TRP A 184 -8.29 -19.13 -11.46
C TRP A 184 -7.52 -19.75 -12.65
N THR A 185 -6.47 -20.53 -12.37
CA THR A 185 -5.62 -21.14 -13.41
C THR A 185 -5.53 -22.66 -13.27
N ARG A 186 -5.49 -23.41 -14.37
CA ARG A 186 -5.28 -24.87 -14.37
C ARG A 186 -4.28 -25.33 -15.42
N THR A 187 -3.67 -26.49 -15.17
CA THR A 187 -2.94 -27.24 -16.20
C THR A 187 -3.91 -27.87 -17.18
N VAL A 188 -3.63 -27.71 -18.47
CA VAL A 188 -4.39 -28.34 -19.56
C VAL A 188 -4.00 -29.81 -19.68
N THR A 189 -4.99 -30.70 -19.61
CA THR A 189 -4.80 -32.16 -19.73
C THR A 189 -4.98 -32.68 -21.15
N SER A 190 -5.77 -31.97 -21.97
CA SER A 190 -5.93 -32.20 -23.41
C SER A 190 -6.68 -31.02 -24.03
N SER A 191 -6.52 -30.81 -25.34
CA SER A 191 -7.22 -29.77 -26.08
C SER A 191 -7.64 -30.23 -27.47
N SER A 192 -8.58 -29.49 -28.06
CA SER A 192 -8.90 -29.47 -29.48
C SER A 192 -9.01 -28.02 -29.94
N THR A 193 -9.32 -27.78 -31.22
CA THR A 193 -9.60 -26.42 -31.72
C THR A 193 -10.90 -25.80 -31.16
N SER A 194 -11.69 -26.57 -30.40
CA SER A 194 -12.94 -26.11 -29.79
C SER A 194 -13.12 -26.45 -28.31
N SER A 195 -12.13 -27.07 -27.66
CA SER A 195 -12.24 -27.43 -26.24
C SER A 195 -10.90 -27.48 -25.53
N VAL A 196 -10.92 -27.18 -24.24
CA VAL A 196 -9.78 -27.29 -23.32
C VAL A 196 -10.23 -28.08 -22.11
N ASN A 197 -9.55 -29.18 -21.81
CA ASN A 197 -9.84 -30.02 -20.65
C ASN A 197 -8.77 -29.82 -19.57
N PHE A 198 -9.17 -29.96 -18.32
CA PHE A 198 -8.32 -29.81 -17.15
C PHE A 198 -8.80 -30.73 -16.02
N THR A 199 -8.04 -30.82 -14.93
CA THR A 199 -8.46 -31.57 -13.74
C THR A 199 -9.69 -30.91 -13.12
N GLU A 200 -10.72 -31.73 -12.87
CA GLU A 200 -12.02 -31.26 -12.37
C GLU A 200 -11.90 -30.36 -11.13
N VAL A 201 -12.65 -29.26 -11.13
CA VAL A 201 -12.88 -28.37 -10.00
C VAL A 201 -14.31 -28.55 -9.48
N ASP A 202 -14.48 -28.44 -8.16
CA ASP A 202 -15.78 -28.60 -7.51
C ASP A 202 -16.64 -27.33 -7.68
N ILE A 203 -17.39 -27.27 -8.78
CA ILE A 203 -18.29 -26.15 -9.13
C ILE A 203 -19.48 -25.98 -8.19
N THR A 204 -19.61 -26.81 -7.14
CA THR A 204 -20.62 -26.64 -6.10
C THR A 204 -20.11 -25.82 -4.91
N LYS A 205 -18.78 -25.64 -4.81
CA LYS A 205 -18.13 -24.93 -3.71
C LYS A 205 -17.54 -23.60 -4.17
N TRP A 206 -17.44 -22.66 -3.24
CA TRP A 206 -16.62 -21.48 -3.43
C TRP A 206 -15.13 -21.88 -3.56
N PRO A 207 -14.33 -21.26 -4.45
CA PRO A 207 -14.67 -20.12 -5.30
C PRO A 207 -15.32 -20.51 -6.63
N PHE A 208 -15.31 -21.78 -7.05
CA PHE A 208 -15.80 -22.16 -8.38
C PHE A 208 -17.30 -21.92 -8.57
N ASN A 209 -18.09 -21.93 -7.51
CA ASN A 209 -19.44 -21.36 -7.51
C ASN A 209 -19.38 -19.90 -7.02
N PRO A 210 -19.76 -18.90 -7.81
CA PRO A 210 -20.30 -18.96 -9.19
C PRO A 210 -19.25 -18.78 -10.31
N HIS A 211 -17.95 -18.87 -10.02
CA HIS A 211 -16.86 -18.60 -10.96
C HIS A 211 -16.52 -19.79 -11.89
N ASN A 212 -17.50 -20.30 -12.65
CA ASN A 212 -17.33 -21.45 -13.54
C ASN A 212 -18.10 -21.26 -14.87
N PRO A 213 -17.79 -22.02 -15.95
CA PRO A 213 -18.34 -21.76 -17.29
C PRO A 213 -19.81 -22.15 -17.45
N THR A 214 -20.41 -22.87 -16.48
CA THR A 214 -21.85 -23.17 -16.51
C THR A 214 -22.69 -21.94 -16.18
N VAL A 215 -22.13 -20.97 -15.47
CA VAL A 215 -22.81 -19.73 -15.07
C VAL A 215 -22.92 -18.78 -16.26
N TRP A 216 -24.14 -18.38 -16.57
CA TRP A 216 -24.44 -17.38 -17.59
C TRP A 216 -24.73 -16.02 -16.95
N ARG A 217 -24.14 -14.96 -17.50
CA ARG A 217 -24.51 -13.56 -17.24
C ARG A 217 -24.62 -12.79 -18.56
N ASN A 218 -25.42 -11.72 -18.59
CA ASN A 218 -25.59 -10.91 -19.80
C ASN A 218 -24.47 -9.86 -19.97
N ASN A 219 -23.22 -10.27 -19.78
CA ASN A 219 -22.05 -9.41 -19.86
C ASN A 219 -21.48 -9.47 -21.29
N PRO A 220 -21.48 -8.37 -22.06
CA PRO A 220 -20.98 -8.37 -23.44
C PRO A 220 -19.54 -8.89 -23.51
N GLY A 221 -19.31 -9.90 -24.35
CA GLY A 221 -17.98 -10.51 -24.52
C GLY A 221 -17.52 -11.39 -23.35
N ASN A 222 -18.35 -11.61 -22.32
CA ASN A 222 -17.96 -12.37 -21.12
C ASN A 222 -19.14 -13.14 -20.51
N ASN A 223 -20.06 -13.63 -21.35
CA ASN A 223 -21.32 -14.21 -20.88
C ASN A 223 -21.15 -15.46 -20.01
N ARG A 224 -20.08 -16.24 -20.25
CA ARG A 224 -19.72 -17.44 -19.48
C ARG A 224 -18.30 -17.39 -18.96
N GLY A 225 -17.73 -16.20 -18.82
CA GLY A 225 -16.31 -16.06 -18.56
C GLY A 225 -15.49 -15.95 -19.84
N GLN A 226 -14.20 -15.71 -19.66
CA GLN A 226 -13.22 -15.51 -20.71
C GLN A 226 -11.87 -16.09 -20.26
N LEU A 227 -11.06 -16.56 -21.21
CA LEU A 227 -9.81 -17.25 -20.92
C LEU A 227 -8.67 -16.85 -21.85
N TYR A 228 -7.44 -17.17 -21.47
CA TYR A 228 -6.31 -17.29 -22.38
C TYR A 228 -5.53 -18.57 -22.06
N LEU A 229 -4.84 -19.10 -23.06
CA LEU A 229 -3.97 -20.27 -22.94
C LEU A 229 -2.51 -19.82 -22.99
N PHE A 230 -1.63 -20.48 -22.25
CA PHE A 230 -0.24 -20.06 -22.18
C PHE A 230 0.73 -21.19 -21.80
N ASN A 231 2.02 -20.88 -21.83
CA ASN A 231 3.13 -21.77 -21.45
C ASN A 231 3.36 -22.94 -22.43
N LYS A 232 3.41 -22.64 -23.73
CA LYS A 232 3.77 -23.56 -24.82
C LYS A 232 4.78 -22.91 -25.77
N LEU A 233 5.78 -23.64 -26.23
CA LEU A 233 6.76 -23.11 -27.20
C LEU A 233 6.10 -22.79 -28.54
N GLU A 234 5.12 -23.60 -28.94
CA GLU A 234 4.37 -23.43 -30.18
C GLU A 234 3.51 -22.16 -30.19
N ALA A 235 3.21 -21.60 -29.01
CA ALA A 235 2.50 -20.33 -28.84
C ALA A 235 3.45 -19.13 -28.71
N LEU A 236 4.78 -19.35 -28.78
CA LEU A 236 5.76 -18.26 -28.76
C LEU A 236 5.82 -17.65 -30.16
N ASP A 237 4.96 -16.66 -30.41
CA ASP A 237 4.82 -16.05 -31.74
C ASP A 237 4.81 -14.50 -31.71
N PHE A 238 4.83 -13.89 -30.52
CA PHE A 238 4.74 -12.45 -30.35
C PHE A 238 5.91 -11.83 -29.60
N ALA A 239 6.05 -10.52 -29.77
CA ALA A 239 7.04 -9.72 -29.07
C ALA A 239 6.82 -9.80 -27.54
N ARG A 240 7.91 -9.86 -26.77
CA ARG A 240 7.93 -9.90 -25.28
C ARG A 240 7.45 -11.21 -24.67
N GLU A 241 7.43 -12.27 -25.45
CA GLU A 241 7.04 -13.60 -24.97
C GLU A 241 8.24 -14.51 -24.73
N TRP A 242 8.10 -15.46 -23.79
CA TRP A 242 9.08 -16.48 -23.51
C TRP A 242 8.49 -17.85 -23.20
N TYR A 243 9.31 -18.89 -23.33
CA TYR A 243 9.01 -20.27 -22.93
C TYR A 243 10.26 -20.93 -22.35
N TYR A 244 10.10 -21.76 -21.31
CA TYR A 244 11.20 -22.52 -20.72
C TYR A 244 10.99 -24.03 -20.85
N ASP A 245 11.89 -24.68 -21.59
CA ASP A 245 12.00 -26.13 -21.65
C ASP A 245 12.81 -26.63 -20.46
N ALA A 246 12.11 -27.08 -19.42
CA ALA A 246 12.73 -27.59 -18.20
C ALA A 246 13.52 -28.89 -18.41
N SER A 247 13.19 -29.69 -19.43
CA SER A 247 13.87 -30.96 -19.69
C SER A 247 15.26 -30.72 -20.27
N ASN A 248 15.38 -29.72 -21.14
CA ASN A 248 16.63 -29.36 -21.80
C ASN A 248 17.32 -28.13 -21.19
N LYS A 249 16.76 -27.54 -20.12
CA LYS A 249 17.28 -26.32 -19.47
C LYS A 249 17.53 -25.19 -20.47
N THR A 250 16.52 -24.94 -21.31
CA THR A 250 16.62 -24.01 -22.44
C THR A 250 15.49 -22.97 -22.35
N LEU A 251 15.86 -21.70 -22.29
CA LEU A 251 14.95 -20.57 -22.41
C LEU A 251 14.83 -20.18 -23.89
N TYR A 252 13.60 -19.96 -24.34
CA TYR A 252 13.25 -19.37 -25.63
C TYR A 252 12.61 -18.02 -25.38
N PHE A 253 13.00 -16.99 -26.13
CA PHE A 253 12.54 -15.62 -25.92
C PHE A 253 12.51 -14.85 -27.24
N GLN A 254 11.48 -14.01 -27.40
CA GLN A 254 11.36 -13.04 -28.48
C GLN A 254 11.34 -11.63 -27.89
N ALA A 255 12.41 -10.87 -28.14
CA ALA A 255 12.53 -9.50 -27.65
C ALA A 255 11.50 -8.57 -28.32
N ALA A 256 11.22 -7.43 -27.69
CA ALA A 256 10.24 -6.45 -28.17
C ALA A 256 10.55 -5.92 -29.58
N ASP A 257 11.83 -5.79 -29.91
CA ASP A 257 12.33 -5.31 -31.21
C ASP A 257 12.59 -6.45 -32.21
N GLY A 258 12.37 -7.71 -31.82
CA GLY A 258 12.63 -8.91 -32.61
C GLY A 258 14.12 -9.23 -32.82
N ASN A 259 15.04 -8.44 -32.25
CA ASN A 259 16.46 -8.67 -32.37
C ASN A 259 16.96 -9.66 -31.32
N MET A 260 18.16 -10.21 -31.55
CA MET A 260 18.82 -11.04 -30.56
C MET A 260 19.07 -10.21 -29.29
N PRO A 261 18.67 -10.69 -28.11
CA PRO A 261 18.97 -9.99 -26.88
C PRO A 261 20.49 -9.88 -26.67
N ALA A 262 20.95 -8.74 -26.16
CA ALA A 262 22.33 -8.61 -25.76
C ALA A 262 22.59 -9.39 -24.46
N ASP A 263 23.80 -9.90 -24.31
CA ASP A 263 24.24 -10.52 -23.06
C ASP A 263 24.05 -9.56 -21.88
N GLY A 264 23.46 -10.05 -20.80
CA GLY A 264 23.22 -9.29 -19.59
C GLY A 264 21.91 -8.48 -19.57
N THR A 265 21.17 -8.35 -20.68
CA THR A 265 19.93 -7.54 -20.69
C THR A 265 18.69 -8.31 -20.26
N VAL A 266 18.72 -9.64 -20.38
CA VAL A 266 17.64 -10.53 -19.95
C VAL A 266 18.02 -11.16 -18.61
N GLU A 267 17.07 -11.20 -17.69
CA GLU A 267 17.21 -11.77 -16.35
C GLU A 267 16.11 -12.81 -16.12
N TYR A 268 16.44 -13.90 -15.43
CA TYR A 268 15.48 -14.91 -15.02
C TYR A 268 15.43 -15.07 -13.50
N ALA A 269 14.25 -15.33 -12.94
CA ALA A 269 14.09 -15.57 -11.51
C ALA A 269 14.81 -16.86 -11.06
N THR A 270 15.56 -16.75 -9.97
CA THR A 270 16.38 -17.83 -9.40
C THR A 270 15.95 -18.23 -7.98
N HIS A 271 15.27 -17.34 -7.28
CA HIS A 271 14.77 -17.57 -5.92
C HIS A 271 13.37 -16.97 -5.79
N LYS A 272 12.56 -17.56 -4.90
CA LYS A 272 11.27 -16.94 -4.51
C LYS A 272 11.50 -15.70 -3.65
N TYR A 273 12.47 -15.75 -2.73
CA TYR A 273 12.74 -14.68 -1.78
C TYR A 273 14.04 -13.97 -2.14
N ALA A 274 14.03 -12.65 -2.01
CA ALA A 274 15.25 -11.84 -2.01
C ALA A 274 15.79 -11.65 -0.58
N ALA A 275 14.92 -11.71 0.44
CA ALA A 275 15.31 -11.70 1.84
C ALA A 275 14.39 -12.56 2.72
N GLN A 276 14.98 -13.19 3.74
CA GLN A 276 14.28 -13.98 4.74
C GLN A 276 14.79 -13.67 6.15
N LEU A 277 13.87 -13.30 7.04
CA LEU A 277 14.12 -12.96 8.43
C LEU A 277 13.57 -14.07 9.32
N TYR A 278 14.47 -14.76 10.01
CA TYR A 278 14.14 -15.80 10.99
C TYR A 278 14.32 -15.31 12.44
N GLY A 279 15.08 -14.23 12.64
CA GLY A 279 15.35 -13.69 13.97
C GLY A 279 14.50 -12.48 14.35
N ASP A 280 14.61 -12.08 15.61
CA ASP A 280 13.92 -10.93 16.18
C ASP A 280 14.75 -9.66 16.12
N TYR A 281 14.10 -8.49 16.20
CA TYR A 281 14.77 -7.18 16.29
C TYR A 281 15.74 -6.93 15.13
N ILE A 282 15.30 -7.21 13.91
CA ILE A 282 16.03 -6.97 12.66
C ILE A 282 15.44 -5.72 11.98
N GLN A 283 16.31 -4.86 11.45
CA GLN A 283 15.93 -3.71 10.65
C GLN A 283 16.56 -3.79 9.26
N LEU A 284 15.73 -3.80 8.21
CA LEU A 284 16.16 -3.56 6.84
C LEU A 284 15.89 -2.09 6.48
N GLU A 285 16.90 -1.38 5.97
CA GLU A 285 16.78 0.06 5.73
C GLU A 285 17.37 0.52 4.38
N GLY A 286 16.55 1.16 3.54
CA GLY A 286 17.03 1.82 2.32
C GLY A 286 17.53 0.88 1.23
N ILE A 287 17.10 -0.39 1.22
CA ILE A 287 17.55 -1.41 0.26
C ILE A 287 16.52 -1.58 -0.87
N ASN A 288 17.01 -1.74 -2.10
CA ASN A 288 16.18 -2.08 -3.26
C ASN A 288 16.17 -3.60 -3.48
N PHE A 289 14.99 -4.20 -3.54
CA PHE A 289 14.75 -5.62 -3.81
C PHE A 289 14.07 -5.78 -5.16
N PHE A 290 14.49 -6.77 -5.95
CA PHE A 290 13.95 -7.02 -7.28
C PHE A 290 13.69 -8.51 -7.54
N GLY A 291 12.51 -8.83 -8.06
CA GLY A 291 12.18 -10.15 -8.61
C GLY A 291 11.92 -11.24 -7.56
N GLY A 292 11.88 -10.91 -6.27
CA GLY A 292 11.62 -11.86 -5.19
C GLY A 292 11.12 -11.17 -3.91
N SER A 293 10.43 -11.96 -3.08
CA SER A 293 9.72 -11.49 -1.89
C SER A 293 10.65 -11.21 -0.72
N ILE A 294 10.20 -10.40 0.22
CA ILE A 294 10.73 -10.38 1.59
C ILE A 294 9.83 -11.24 2.48
N LYS A 295 10.39 -12.12 3.29
CA LYS A 295 9.63 -12.93 4.24
C LYS A 295 10.12 -12.74 5.68
N ILE A 296 9.20 -12.40 6.57
CA ILE A 296 9.39 -12.47 8.02
C ILE A 296 8.69 -13.74 8.49
N HIS A 297 9.47 -14.68 9.03
CA HIS A 297 8.97 -15.98 9.47
C HIS A 297 8.18 -15.90 10.78
N ASN A 298 7.48 -16.98 11.10
CA ASN A 298 6.70 -17.08 12.33
C ASN A 298 7.63 -17.04 13.55
N ASN A 299 7.27 -16.26 14.58
CA ASN A 299 8.10 -15.93 15.75
C ASN A 299 9.40 -15.18 15.42
N ALA A 300 9.46 -14.49 14.27
CA ALA A 300 10.50 -13.51 13.97
C ALA A 300 9.91 -12.12 14.24
N ASP A 301 9.90 -11.71 15.50
CA ASP A 301 9.10 -10.61 16.02
C ASP A 301 9.91 -9.31 16.13
N ASN A 302 9.21 -8.19 16.25
CA ASN A 302 9.80 -6.86 16.44
C ASN A 302 10.73 -6.45 15.28
N ASN A 303 10.41 -6.91 14.08
CA ASN A 303 11.19 -6.64 12.88
C ASN A 303 10.70 -5.38 12.15
N SER A 304 11.59 -4.74 11.39
CA SER A 304 11.26 -3.53 10.65
C SER A 304 11.82 -3.52 9.22
N ILE A 305 11.01 -3.04 8.29
CA ILE A 305 11.39 -2.79 6.89
C ILE A 305 11.11 -1.30 6.63
N ILE A 306 12.18 -0.53 6.46
CA ILE A 306 12.13 0.94 6.49
C ILE A 306 12.73 1.51 5.21
N ASN A 307 12.01 2.37 4.51
CA ASN A 307 12.50 3.07 3.31
C ASN A 307 13.04 2.14 2.20
N CYS A 308 12.57 0.89 2.15
CA CYS A 308 12.99 -0.09 1.14
C CYS A 308 12.13 0.02 -0.11
N LYS A 309 12.68 -0.38 -1.26
CA LYS A 309 11.92 -0.55 -2.50
C LYS A 309 11.81 -2.03 -2.82
N ILE A 310 10.63 -2.52 -3.11
CA ILE A 310 10.39 -3.90 -3.55
C ILE A 310 9.72 -3.81 -4.91
N THR A 311 10.37 -4.31 -5.95
CA THR A 311 9.82 -4.32 -7.32
C THR A 311 9.73 -5.74 -7.84
N HIS A 312 8.58 -6.11 -8.42
CA HIS A 312 8.34 -7.48 -8.88
C HIS A 312 8.52 -8.52 -7.77
N GLY A 313 8.01 -8.20 -6.56
CA GLY A 313 8.30 -8.98 -5.36
C GLY A 313 7.65 -10.37 -5.36
N SER A 314 6.49 -10.55 -5.99
CA SER A 314 5.87 -11.87 -6.16
C SER A 314 5.15 -11.94 -7.48
N GLU A 315 5.90 -12.29 -8.52
CA GLU A 315 5.43 -12.36 -9.91
C GLU A 315 5.22 -13.81 -10.34
N GLY A 316 4.44 -13.98 -11.41
CA GLY A 316 4.14 -15.27 -12.03
C GLY A 316 2.64 -15.58 -12.07
N HIS A 317 2.29 -16.87 -12.10
CA HIS A 317 0.91 -17.33 -12.28
C HIS A 317 0.23 -17.73 -10.95
N ASP A 318 -1.06 -18.06 -11.00
CA ASP A 318 -1.83 -18.55 -9.84
C ASP A 318 -1.36 -19.95 -9.37
N ASP A 319 -1.75 -20.37 -8.17
CA ASP A 319 -1.64 -21.78 -7.77
C ASP A 319 -2.57 -22.66 -8.62
N LEU A 320 -1.98 -23.66 -9.28
CA LEU A 320 -2.67 -24.56 -10.21
C LEU A 320 -3.61 -25.55 -9.50
N ASN A 321 -3.51 -25.68 -8.18
CA ASN A 321 -4.32 -26.58 -7.37
C ASN A 321 -5.20 -25.85 -6.34
N ASN A 322 -5.34 -24.53 -6.45
CA ASN A 322 -6.10 -23.75 -5.49
C ASN A 322 -7.56 -24.24 -5.36
N THR A 323 -8.04 -24.32 -4.13
CA THR A 323 -9.46 -24.56 -3.78
C THR A 323 -10.09 -23.33 -3.13
N SER A 324 -9.37 -22.21 -3.17
CA SER A 324 -9.70 -20.90 -2.63
C SER A 324 -9.31 -19.84 -3.66
N ALA A 325 -9.96 -18.68 -3.65
CA ALA A 325 -9.57 -17.54 -4.48
C ALA A 325 -8.37 -16.76 -3.90
N GLN A 326 -7.73 -17.26 -2.86
CA GLN A 326 -6.66 -16.58 -2.13
C GLN A 326 -5.40 -17.44 -2.16
N VAL A 327 -4.27 -16.75 -2.19
CA VAL A 327 -2.95 -17.35 -2.08
C VAL A 327 -2.15 -16.59 -1.02
N PRO A 328 -1.28 -17.26 -0.24
CA PRO A 328 -0.59 -16.63 0.88
C PRO A 328 0.59 -15.74 0.45
N GLU A 329 1.00 -15.80 -0.82
CA GLU A 329 2.19 -15.09 -1.30
C GLU A 329 1.94 -13.59 -1.50
N ALA A 330 3.00 -12.82 -1.28
CA ALA A 330 3.03 -11.38 -1.44
C ALA A 330 4.45 -10.88 -1.73
N ALA A 331 4.60 -9.63 -2.14
CA ALA A 331 5.91 -8.99 -2.22
C ALA A 331 6.57 -8.88 -0.83
N ILE A 332 5.77 -8.70 0.23
CA ILE A 332 6.19 -8.83 1.63
C ILE A 332 5.25 -9.80 2.36
N GLU A 333 5.78 -10.91 2.86
CA GLU A 333 5.08 -11.91 3.67
C GLU A 333 5.46 -11.73 5.15
N VAL A 334 4.47 -11.50 6.03
CA VAL A 334 4.69 -11.25 7.47
C VAL A 334 3.98 -12.29 8.32
N LEU A 335 4.76 -13.00 9.14
CA LEU A 335 4.28 -13.96 10.13
C LEU A 335 4.77 -13.64 11.55
N GLY A 336 5.53 -12.56 11.76
CA GLY A 336 6.05 -12.16 13.07
C GLY A 336 5.29 -10.96 13.66
N ASP A 337 5.16 -10.96 14.99
CA ASP A 337 4.49 -9.93 15.76
C ASP A 337 5.26 -8.60 15.73
N ASN A 338 4.56 -7.50 16.03
CA ASN A 338 5.17 -6.17 16.24
C ASN A 338 6.01 -5.72 15.03
N THR A 339 5.62 -6.14 13.83
CA THR A 339 6.34 -5.79 12.60
C THR A 339 6.00 -4.37 12.16
N VAL A 340 7.03 -3.59 11.82
CA VAL A 340 6.89 -2.24 11.25
C VAL A 340 7.29 -2.26 9.78
N ILE A 341 6.40 -1.80 8.90
CA ILE A 341 6.72 -1.56 7.48
C ILE A 341 6.43 -0.09 7.18
N SER A 342 7.47 0.69 6.94
CA SER A 342 7.31 2.15 6.82
C SER A 342 8.17 2.78 5.74
N GLY A 343 7.62 3.80 5.06
CA GLY A 343 8.32 4.55 4.01
C GLY A 343 8.69 3.73 2.78
N CYS A 344 8.14 2.53 2.64
CA CYS A 344 8.54 1.61 1.58
C CYS A 344 7.79 1.89 0.28
N THR A 345 8.44 1.59 -0.85
CA THR A 345 7.80 1.53 -2.17
C THR A 345 7.64 0.08 -2.58
N ILE A 346 6.41 -0.38 -2.80
CA ILE A 346 6.13 -1.72 -3.32
C ILE A 346 5.45 -1.58 -4.67
N ASN A 347 6.08 -2.09 -5.71
CA ASN A 347 5.57 -1.96 -7.06
C ASN A 347 5.62 -3.29 -7.81
N HIS A 348 4.55 -3.62 -8.52
CA HIS A 348 4.41 -4.86 -9.30
C HIS A 348 4.43 -6.13 -8.44
N SER A 349 3.26 -6.76 -8.35
CA SER A 349 3.08 -8.11 -7.80
C SER A 349 1.92 -8.77 -8.53
N SER A 350 2.10 -10.01 -8.98
CA SER A 350 1.01 -10.82 -9.55
C SER A 350 -0.08 -11.11 -8.52
N VAL A 351 0.28 -11.12 -7.23
CA VAL A 351 -0.58 -11.44 -6.08
C VAL A 351 -0.60 -10.25 -5.12
N SER A 352 -0.64 -10.44 -3.80
CA SER A 352 -0.73 -9.33 -2.84
C SER A 352 0.56 -8.50 -2.79
N GLY A 353 0.45 -7.23 -2.38
CA GLY A 353 1.61 -6.38 -2.11
C GLY A 353 2.23 -6.76 -0.77
N MET A 354 1.41 -6.73 0.28
CA MET A 354 1.73 -7.24 1.60
C MET A 354 0.68 -8.26 2.05
N ALA A 355 1.14 -9.38 2.63
CA ALA A 355 0.29 -10.34 3.31
C ALA A 355 0.75 -10.47 4.77
N ILE A 356 -0.10 -10.05 5.71
CA ILE A 356 0.16 -10.16 7.16
C ILE A 356 -0.79 -11.21 7.74
N ALA A 357 -0.21 -12.32 8.17
CA ALA A 357 -0.95 -13.52 8.55
C ALA A 357 -1.56 -13.38 9.95
N GLY A 358 -2.86 -13.16 10.06
CA GLY A 358 -3.54 -12.99 11.35
C GLY A 358 -3.64 -14.24 12.23
N TRP A 359 -3.15 -15.39 11.79
CA TRP A 359 -2.96 -16.57 12.64
C TRP A 359 -1.59 -16.61 13.32
N ALA A 360 -0.64 -15.75 12.91
CA ALA A 360 0.74 -15.75 13.35
C ALA A 360 1.21 -14.39 13.90
N ALA A 361 0.74 -13.29 13.30
CA ALA A 361 1.20 -11.94 13.59
C ALA A 361 0.10 -11.06 14.17
N GLU A 362 0.47 -10.23 15.14
CA GLU A 362 -0.31 -9.19 15.84
C GLU A 362 0.49 -7.88 16.06
N ASN A 363 -0.22 -6.78 16.33
CA ASN A 363 0.35 -5.51 16.81
C ASN A 363 1.33 -4.80 15.84
N GLY A 364 1.12 -4.92 14.53
CA GLY A 364 1.98 -4.29 13.52
C GLY A 364 1.66 -2.80 13.24
N LEU A 365 2.57 -2.15 12.51
CA LEU A 365 2.39 -0.81 11.94
C LEU A 365 2.77 -0.80 10.47
N ILE A 366 1.83 -0.41 9.60
CA ILE A 366 2.02 -0.22 8.16
C ILE A 366 1.79 1.26 7.86
N GLU A 367 2.86 2.05 7.76
CA GLU A 367 2.75 3.51 7.70
C GLU A 367 3.57 4.16 6.58
N GLY A 368 2.94 5.07 5.82
CA GLY A 368 3.68 5.94 4.91
C GLY A 368 4.26 5.21 3.70
N ASN A 369 3.65 4.11 3.28
CA ASN A 369 4.13 3.32 2.15
C ASN A 369 3.44 3.75 0.85
N TYR A 370 4.19 3.70 -0.26
CA TYR A 370 3.65 3.83 -1.60
C TYR A 370 3.54 2.44 -2.23
N ILE A 371 2.32 1.99 -2.53
CA ILE A 371 2.05 0.65 -3.05
C ILE A 371 1.34 0.76 -4.38
N SER A 372 1.88 0.13 -5.43
CA SER A 372 1.26 0.20 -6.74
C SER A 372 1.34 -1.08 -7.54
N ASN A 373 0.36 -1.21 -8.44
CA ASN A 373 0.32 -2.24 -9.47
C ASN A 373 0.32 -3.67 -8.91
N ILE A 374 -0.73 -3.99 -8.16
CA ILE A 374 -0.84 -5.24 -7.41
C ILE A 374 -1.97 -6.11 -7.96
N ASN A 375 -1.80 -7.42 -7.86
CA ASN A 375 -2.79 -8.45 -8.19
C ASN A 375 -3.12 -8.51 -9.70
N TYR A 376 -2.09 -8.65 -10.54
CA TYR A 376 -2.27 -8.88 -11.98
C TYR A 376 -2.98 -10.20 -12.33
N VAL A 377 -3.02 -11.15 -11.39
CA VAL A 377 -3.77 -12.41 -11.59
C VAL A 377 -5.28 -12.19 -11.44
N GLY A 378 -5.73 -11.16 -10.72
CA GLY A 378 -7.16 -10.91 -10.56
C GLY A 378 -7.88 -11.92 -9.66
N ILE A 379 -7.25 -12.25 -8.53
CA ILE A 379 -7.79 -13.14 -7.48
C ILE A 379 -8.11 -12.35 -6.21
N HIS A 380 -8.50 -12.99 -5.10
CA HIS A 380 -8.65 -12.33 -3.79
C HIS A 380 -7.28 -12.01 -3.15
N ALA A 381 -6.50 -11.18 -3.84
CA ALA A 381 -5.27 -10.57 -3.39
C ALA A 381 -5.42 -9.03 -3.41
N SER A 382 -4.62 -8.34 -2.61
CA SER A 382 -4.77 -6.90 -2.39
C SER A 382 -3.40 -6.25 -2.14
N PRO A 383 -3.25 -4.93 -2.40
CA PRO A 383 -2.09 -4.15 -1.98
C PRO A 383 -1.68 -4.40 -0.53
N ILE A 384 -2.65 -4.35 0.39
CA ILE A 384 -2.50 -4.78 1.78
C ILE A 384 -3.58 -5.80 2.07
N ARG A 385 -3.20 -7.02 2.44
CA ARG A 385 -4.13 -8.09 2.80
C ARG A 385 -3.79 -8.65 4.18
N THR A 386 -4.72 -8.55 5.11
CA THR A 386 -4.50 -9.01 6.48
C THR A 386 -5.78 -9.36 7.24
N SER A 387 -5.64 -10.27 8.19
CA SER A 387 -6.61 -10.56 9.24
C SER A 387 -6.02 -10.40 10.65
N THR A 388 -4.90 -9.69 10.76
CA THR A 388 -4.12 -9.50 11.99
C THR A 388 -4.78 -8.50 12.93
N ASN A 389 -4.85 -8.83 14.21
CA ASN A 389 -5.41 -7.96 15.25
C ASN A 389 -4.44 -6.81 15.63
N ASN A 390 -5.02 -5.73 16.15
CA ASN A 390 -4.31 -4.55 16.67
C ASN A 390 -3.35 -3.92 15.64
N LEU A 391 -3.68 -4.04 14.35
CA LEU A 391 -2.88 -3.49 13.27
C LEU A 391 -3.24 -2.02 13.03
N LYS A 392 -2.22 -1.19 12.82
CA LYS A 392 -2.38 0.18 12.33
C LYS A 392 -1.96 0.27 10.87
N VAL A 393 -2.85 0.75 10.00
CA VAL A 393 -2.61 0.97 8.58
C VAL A 393 -2.82 2.45 8.29
N LEU A 394 -1.72 3.21 8.25
CA LEU A 394 -1.74 4.67 8.32
C LEU A 394 -1.05 5.32 7.12
N LYS A 395 -1.60 6.39 6.57
CA LYS A 395 -0.87 7.29 5.64
C LYS A 395 -0.26 6.60 4.42
N ASN A 396 -0.83 5.51 3.95
CA ASN A 396 -0.34 4.82 2.77
C ASN A 396 -0.97 5.42 1.52
N THR A 397 -0.21 5.49 0.42
CA THR A 397 -0.75 5.79 -0.91
C THR A 397 -0.75 4.50 -1.72
N ILE A 398 -1.93 4.10 -2.20
CA ILE A 398 -2.15 2.84 -2.93
C ILE A 398 -2.80 3.15 -4.28
N VAL A 399 -2.18 2.70 -5.37
CA VAL A 399 -2.69 2.98 -6.73
C VAL A 399 -2.62 1.72 -7.60
N ASN A 400 -3.70 1.42 -8.32
CA ASN A 400 -3.80 0.28 -9.24
C ASN A 400 -3.81 -1.09 -8.53
N ALA A 401 -4.99 -1.68 -8.41
CA ALA A 401 -5.17 -3.06 -7.95
C ALA A 401 -6.12 -3.84 -8.86
N GLY A 402 -5.80 -5.12 -9.11
CA GLY A 402 -6.63 -5.98 -9.95
C GLY A 402 -8.03 -6.23 -9.39
N ARG A 403 -8.14 -6.36 -8.05
CA ARG A 403 -9.39 -6.57 -7.32
C ARG A 403 -9.58 -5.51 -6.23
N ASP A 404 -9.38 -5.85 -4.97
CA ASP A 404 -9.61 -4.91 -3.85
C ASP A 404 -8.47 -3.90 -3.73
N GLY A 405 -8.78 -2.67 -3.29
CA GLY A 405 -7.76 -1.67 -2.95
C GLY A 405 -6.99 -2.02 -1.67
N MET A 406 -7.69 -2.54 -0.65
CA MET A 406 -7.13 -3.09 0.58
C MET A 406 -8.11 -4.02 1.29
N TYR A 407 -7.57 -4.91 2.12
CA TYR A 407 -8.31 -5.86 2.94
C TYR A 407 -7.73 -5.91 4.35
N VAL A 408 -8.46 -5.38 5.33
CA VAL A 408 -8.06 -5.34 6.76
C VAL A 408 -9.19 -5.91 7.61
N ASN A 409 -9.12 -7.21 7.88
CA ASN A 409 -10.16 -7.96 8.58
C ASN A 409 -9.74 -8.45 9.98
N GLY A 410 -8.76 -7.79 10.59
CA GLY A 410 -8.40 -8.00 11.99
C GLY A 410 -9.34 -7.28 12.95
N SER A 411 -9.26 -7.63 14.23
CA SER A 411 -9.96 -6.91 15.30
C SER A 411 -9.10 -5.78 15.87
N ASN A 412 -9.73 -4.75 16.43
CA ASN A 412 -9.07 -3.59 17.05
C ASN A 412 -8.06 -2.90 16.13
N CYS A 413 -8.35 -2.88 14.82
CA CYS A 413 -7.48 -2.25 13.84
C CYS A 413 -7.85 -0.78 13.64
N GLU A 414 -6.88 -0.01 13.18
CA GLU A 414 -7.05 1.39 12.79
C GLU A 414 -6.61 1.52 11.33
N VAL A 415 -7.49 2.01 10.47
CA VAL A 415 -7.23 2.25 9.05
C VAL A 415 -7.47 3.73 8.79
N ALA A 416 -6.39 4.51 8.73
CA ALA A 416 -6.53 5.96 8.72
C ALA A 416 -5.59 6.70 7.78
N TYR A 417 -6.05 7.83 7.25
CA TYR A 417 -5.25 8.72 6.41
C TYR A 417 -4.67 8.05 5.16
N ASN A 418 -5.23 6.95 4.68
CA ASN A 418 -4.78 6.29 3.46
C ASN A 418 -5.44 6.91 2.23
N ASP A 419 -4.66 7.08 1.17
CA ASP A 419 -5.13 7.42 -0.17
C ASP A 419 -5.11 6.13 -0.99
N VAL A 420 -6.28 5.64 -1.41
CA VAL A 420 -6.41 4.39 -2.17
C VAL A 420 -7.25 4.64 -3.41
N SER A 421 -6.66 4.36 -4.57
CA SER A 421 -7.31 4.62 -5.85
C SER A 421 -7.06 3.56 -6.93
N ALA A 422 -7.94 3.58 -7.93
CA ALA A 422 -7.85 2.74 -9.13
C ALA A 422 -7.77 1.23 -8.84
N SER A 423 -8.56 0.73 -7.89
CA SER A 423 -8.76 -0.71 -7.70
C SER A 423 -9.80 -1.27 -8.70
N GLN A 424 -10.04 -2.58 -8.65
CA GLN A 424 -10.94 -3.32 -9.56
C GLN A 424 -10.55 -3.20 -11.03
N ARG A 425 -9.26 -3.15 -11.34
CA ARG A 425 -8.78 -3.03 -12.74
C ARG A 425 -9.01 -4.29 -13.59
N ILE A 426 -9.17 -5.45 -12.95
CA ILE A 426 -9.41 -6.75 -13.60
C ILE A 426 -10.74 -7.36 -13.16
N ASN A 427 -11.05 -7.28 -11.87
CA ASN A 427 -12.23 -7.89 -11.28
C ASN A 427 -13.38 -6.90 -11.08
N SER A 428 -14.48 -7.42 -10.55
CA SER A 428 -15.66 -6.67 -10.12
C SER A 428 -16.17 -7.27 -8.81
N ASP A 429 -17.20 -6.69 -8.20
CA ASP A 429 -17.82 -7.19 -6.95
C ASP A 429 -16.81 -7.22 -5.78
N SER A 430 -16.24 -6.05 -5.53
CA SER A 430 -15.22 -5.76 -4.51
C SER A 430 -15.26 -4.28 -4.17
N GLY A 431 -14.48 -3.86 -3.17
CA GLY A 431 -14.39 -2.47 -2.71
C GLY A 431 -12.95 -1.94 -2.76
N ILE A 432 -12.81 -0.61 -2.74
CA ILE A 432 -11.53 0.03 -2.42
C ILE A 432 -11.09 -0.42 -1.03
N PHE A 433 -11.98 -0.30 -0.05
CA PHE A 433 -11.89 -1.02 1.22
C PHE A 433 -12.83 -2.24 1.18
N TYR A 434 -12.30 -3.45 1.36
CA TYR A 434 -13.08 -4.69 1.30
C TYR A 434 -12.83 -5.58 2.52
N VAL A 435 -13.89 -6.15 3.10
CA VAL A 435 -13.83 -7.18 4.15
C VAL A 435 -15.01 -8.14 4.01
N VAL A 436 -14.88 -9.37 4.52
CA VAL A 436 -15.95 -10.39 4.47
C VAL A 436 -15.85 -11.37 5.65
N GLY A 437 -16.99 -11.85 6.15
CA GLY A 437 -17.09 -13.07 6.96
C GLY A 437 -16.74 -12.93 8.45
N ASN A 438 -17.43 -12.06 9.20
CA ASN A 438 -17.13 -11.83 10.61
C ASN A 438 -18.07 -12.60 11.54
N ALA A 439 -17.51 -13.51 12.33
CA ALA A 439 -18.25 -14.17 13.41
C ALA A 439 -18.41 -13.27 14.64
N SER A 440 -17.44 -12.37 14.88
CA SER A 440 -17.36 -11.48 16.03
C SER A 440 -17.34 -10.01 15.61
N LEU A 441 -17.70 -9.13 16.55
CA LEU A 441 -17.44 -7.69 16.41
C LEU A 441 -15.94 -7.46 16.24
N LYS A 442 -15.55 -6.67 15.24
CA LYS A 442 -14.14 -6.36 14.97
C LYS A 442 -13.61 -5.22 15.82
N ASN A 443 -14.46 -4.25 16.19
CA ASN A 443 -14.03 -3.03 16.86
C ASN A 443 -12.91 -2.32 16.05
N THR A 444 -13.10 -2.23 14.73
CA THR A 444 -12.13 -1.65 13.81
C THR A 444 -12.62 -0.29 13.33
N GLU A 445 -11.71 0.69 13.37
CA GLU A 445 -11.97 2.08 13.00
C GLU A 445 -11.39 2.35 11.61
N ILE A 446 -12.21 2.95 10.73
CA ILE A 446 -11.83 3.30 9.36
C ILE A 446 -12.12 4.78 9.19
N HIS A 447 -11.09 5.63 9.19
CA HIS A 447 -11.31 7.08 9.22
C HIS A 447 -10.32 7.94 8.46
N HIS A 448 -10.77 9.12 8.02
CA HIS A 448 -9.91 10.10 7.35
C HIS A 448 -9.19 9.55 6.11
N ASN A 449 -9.76 8.54 5.44
CA ASN A 449 -9.19 8.00 4.22
C ASN A 449 -9.80 8.69 2.99
N TRP A 450 -9.01 8.72 1.92
CA TRP A 450 -9.46 9.04 0.58
C TRP A 450 -9.58 7.74 -0.23
N PHE A 451 -10.80 7.38 -0.62
CA PHE A 451 -11.08 6.19 -1.41
C PHE A 451 -11.72 6.60 -2.73
N HIS A 452 -11.00 6.49 -3.84
CA HIS A 452 -11.47 7.10 -5.08
C HIS A 452 -11.07 6.44 -6.39
N ASP A 453 -11.72 6.91 -7.46
CA ASP A 453 -11.41 6.56 -8.85
C ASP A 453 -11.39 5.05 -9.10
N ALA A 454 -12.41 4.34 -8.60
CA ALA A 454 -12.55 2.90 -8.81
C ALA A 454 -13.68 2.62 -9.80
N THR A 455 -13.35 1.89 -10.87
CA THR A 455 -14.31 1.47 -11.89
C THR A 455 -13.99 0.06 -12.35
N ALA A 456 -14.96 -0.84 -12.23
CA ALA A 456 -14.80 -2.21 -12.70
C ALA A 456 -14.84 -2.28 -14.25
N PRO A 457 -14.20 -3.29 -14.89
CA PRO A 457 -14.04 -3.31 -16.34
C PRO A 457 -15.36 -3.54 -17.08
N ALA A 458 -15.48 -3.03 -18.31
CA ALA A 458 -16.72 -3.12 -19.11
C ALA A 458 -17.22 -4.56 -19.33
N TYR A 459 -16.33 -5.56 -19.37
CA TYR A 459 -16.70 -6.98 -19.52
C TYR A 459 -17.34 -7.60 -18.26
N SER A 460 -17.35 -6.90 -17.12
CA SER A 460 -17.77 -7.46 -15.84
C SER A 460 -19.27 -7.32 -15.55
N HIS A 461 -19.97 -6.53 -16.36
CA HIS A 461 -21.38 -6.16 -16.15
C HIS A 461 -22.13 -6.04 -17.48
N ALA A 462 -23.46 -5.97 -17.40
CA ALA A 462 -24.30 -5.71 -18.55
C ALA A 462 -24.31 -4.20 -18.88
N VAL A 463 -24.63 -3.84 -20.13
CA VAL A 463 -24.58 -2.43 -20.62
C VAL A 463 -25.37 -1.43 -19.77
N ASN A 464 -26.43 -1.87 -19.10
CA ASN A 464 -27.32 -1.01 -18.29
C ASN A 464 -27.21 -1.30 -16.78
N GLU A 465 -26.19 -2.03 -16.35
CA GLU A 465 -25.93 -2.34 -14.95
C GLU A 465 -24.67 -1.58 -14.49
N PRO A 466 -24.60 -1.14 -13.22
CA PRO A 466 -23.42 -0.47 -12.72
C PRO A 466 -22.22 -1.42 -12.71
N ALA A 467 -21.05 -0.88 -13.05
CA ALA A 467 -19.78 -1.59 -12.90
C ALA A 467 -19.47 -1.73 -11.41
N LYS A 468 -19.49 -2.95 -10.87
CA LYS A 468 -19.48 -3.18 -9.41
C LYS A 468 -18.10 -2.97 -8.77
N ALA A 469 -17.69 -1.72 -8.63
CA ALA A 469 -16.58 -1.30 -7.78
C ALA A 469 -17.15 -0.38 -6.70
N ALA A 470 -17.18 -0.85 -5.45
CA ALA A 470 -17.66 -0.06 -4.32
C ALA A 470 -16.53 0.78 -3.71
N GLY A 471 -16.88 1.84 -2.98
CA GLY A 471 -15.93 2.59 -2.15
C GLY A 471 -15.55 1.77 -0.92
N ILE A 472 -16.48 1.64 0.02
CA ILE A 472 -16.34 0.85 1.25
C ILE A 472 -17.31 -0.32 1.18
N TYR A 473 -16.76 -1.54 1.13
CA TYR A 473 -17.54 -2.77 1.03
C TYR A 473 -17.31 -3.64 2.27
N LEU A 474 -18.26 -3.54 3.19
CA LEU A 474 -18.35 -4.42 4.35
C LEU A 474 -19.23 -5.61 3.95
N ASP A 475 -18.65 -6.54 3.20
CA ASP A 475 -19.35 -7.67 2.56
C ASP A 475 -19.88 -8.68 3.59
N ASN A 476 -20.47 -9.76 3.10
CA ASN A 476 -21.19 -10.80 3.82
C ASN A 476 -20.79 -11.00 5.29
N ASN A 477 -21.72 -10.69 6.19
CA ASN A 477 -21.59 -10.93 7.63
C ASN A 477 -20.50 -10.11 8.34
N SER A 478 -20.17 -8.92 7.86
CA SER A 478 -19.28 -7.96 8.52
C SER A 478 -19.91 -7.35 9.77
N LYS A 479 -19.12 -7.21 10.83
CA LYS A 479 -19.60 -6.75 12.15
C LYS A 479 -18.61 -5.90 12.92
N GLY A 480 -19.12 -4.88 13.62
CA GLY A 480 -18.35 -4.07 14.56
C GLY A 480 -17.32 -3.16 13.89
N TYR A 481 -17.75 -2.37 12.90
CA TYR A 481 -16.90 -1.37 12.25
C TYR A 481 -17.45 0.02 12.50
N THR A 482 -16.55 0.96 12.80
CA THR A 482 -16.86 2.38 12.88
C THR A 482 -16.17 3.08 11.72
N VAL A 483 -16.96 3.64 10.80
CA VAL A 483 -16.51 4.23 9.53
C VAL A 483 -16.83 5.72 9.57
N HIS A 484 -15.82 6.58 9.66
CA HIS A 484 -16.07 8.02 9.77
C HIS A 484 -15.05 8.94 9.14
N HIS A 485 -15.47 10.14 8.76
CA HIS A 485 -14.59 11.15 8.17
C HIS A 485 -13.83 10.65 6.93
N ASN A 486 -14.33 9.63 6.23
CA ASN A 486 -13.76 9.22 4.96
C ASN A 486 -14.36 10.05 3.83
N VAL A 487 -13.57 10.28 2.79
CA VAL A 487 -14.04 10.86 1.52
C VAL A 487 -13.99 9.77 0.47
N VAL A 488 -15.13 9.49 -0.15
CA VAL A 488 -15.30 8.47 -1.17
C VAL A 488 -15.76 9.15 -2.45
N TRP A 489 -15.01 9.05 -3.56
CA TRP A 489 -15.45 9.68 -4.81
C TRP A 489 -15.08 8.99 -6.11
N ASN A 490 -15.82 9.31 -7.18
CA ASN A 490 -15.63 8.72 -8.52
C ASN A 490 -15.67 7.18 -8.48
N ILE A 491 -16.79 6.66 -7.97
CA ILE A 491 -17.01 5.23 -7.76
C ILE A 491 -18.09 4.74 -8.73
N SER A 492 -17.81 3.68 -9.49
CA SER A 492 -18.76 3.22 -10.53
C SER A 492 -19.97 2.45 -10.00
N TRP A 493 -20.04 2.18 -8.69
CA TRP A 493 -21.17 1.53 -8.02
C TRP A 493 -21.56 2.30 -6.74
N SER A 494 -21.66 1.62 -5.59
CA SER A 494 -22.08 2.20 -4.33
C SER A 494 -20.90 2.81 -3.56
N GLY A 495 -21.15 3.95 -2.91
CA GLY A 495 -20.21 4.49 -1.92
C GLY A 495 -20.03 3.50 -0.76
N TYR A 496 -21.14 2.99 -0.22
CA TYR A 496 -21.18 1.89 0.75
C TYR A 496 -21.87 0.65 0.20
N GLN A 497 -21.24 -0.50 0.39
CA GLN A 497 -21.86 -1.79 0.12
C GLN A 497 -21.86 -2.65 1.38
N VAL A 498 -23.03 -3.22 1.71
CA VAL A 498 -23.21 -4.14 2.83
C VAL A 498 -24.01 -5.36 2.40
N ASN A 499 -23.67 -6.57 2.86
CA ASN A 499 -24.39 -7.76 2.46
C ASN A 499 -24.66 -8.72 3.62
N TRP A 500 -25.77 -9.44 3.52
CA TRP A 500 -26.20 -10.50 4.46
C TRP A 500 -26.28 -10.01 5.92
N ASN A 501 -25.83 -10.81 6.90
CA ASN A 501 -25.97 -10.56 8.34
C ASN A 501 -24.95 -9.53 8.86
N ASN A 502 -25.10 -8.29 8.45
CA ASN A 502 -24.28 -7.18 8.91
C ASN A 502 -24.87 -6.52 10.15
N THR A 503 -24.06 -6.39 11.21
CA THR A 503 -24.52 -5.84 12.49
C THR A 503 -23.48 -4.93 13.13
N ASN A 504 -23.94 -3.97 13.93
CA ASN A 504 -23.06 -3.05 14.67
C ASN A 504 -22.10 -2.30 13.73
N LEU A 505 -22.64 -1.80 12.62
CA LEU A 505 -21.93 -0.95 11.68
C LEU A 505 -22.33 0.50 11.91
N ASP A 506 -21.35 1.35 12.21
CA ASP A 506 -21.56 2.77 12.49
C ASP A 506 -20.91 3.59 11.37
N PHE A 507 -21.71 4.26 10.53
CA PHE A 507 -21.24 5.15 9.46
C PHE A 507 -21.52 6.62 9.82
N PHE A 508 -20.48 7.37 10.20
CA PHE A 508 -20.63 8.75 10.71
C PHE A 508 -19.79 9.76 9.92
N GLN A 509 -20.32 10.95 9.62
CA GLN A 509 -19.51 12.06 9.07
C GLN A 509 -18.68 11.71 7.82
N ASN A 510 -19.16 10.91 6.89
CA ASN A 510 -18.39 10.66 5.66
C ASN A 510 -18.94 11.49 4.51
N THR A 511 -18.09 11.76 3.51
CA THR A 511 -18.47 12.45 2.29
C THR A 511 -18.41 11.50 1.11
N ILE A 512 -19.53 11.28 0.42
CA ILE A 512 -19.61 10.51 -0.83
C ILE A 512 -19.90 11.47 -1.98
N TRP A 513 -19.05 11.46 -3.01
CA TRP A 513 -19.19 12.36 -4.17
C TRP A 513 -19.02 11.61 -5.49
N ASN A 514 -19.97 11.74 -6.41
CA ASN A 514 -19.88 11.09 -7.72
C ASN A 514 -19.69 9.55 -7.63
N ALA A 515 -20.39 8.92 -6.70
CA ALA A 515 -20.70 7.48 -6.79
C ALA A 515 -21.94 7.29 -7.66
N GLU A 516 -22.27 6.06 -8.06
CA GLU A 516 -23.55 5.80 -8.73
C GLU A 516 -24.73 5.84 -7.74
N ARG A 517 -24.48 5.48 -6.47
CA ARG A 517 -25.40 5.66 -5.34
C ARG A 517 -24.65 5.80 -4.01
N ALA A 518 -25.28 6.42 -3.01
CA ALA A 518 -24.70 6.53 -1.66
C ALA A 518 -24.40 5.15 -1.06
N MET A 519 -25.41 4.26 -1.05
CA MET A 519 -25.29 2.94 -0.45
C MET A 519 -26.20 1.92 -1.13
N ASP A 520 -25.84 0.65 -1.03
CA ASP A 520 -26.69 -0.48 -1.41
C ASP A 520 -26.51 -1.67 -0.46
N SER A 521 -27.49 -2.57 -0.45
CA SER A 521 -27.49 -3.75 0.41
C SER A 521 -28.09 -4.97 -0.24
N TRP A 522 -27.36 -6.10 -0.21
CA TRP A 522 -27.91 -7.40 -0.59
C TRP A 522 -28.12 -8.27 0.65
N VAL A 523 -29.33 -8.20 1.23
CA VAL A 523 -29.67 -8.87 2.50
C VAL A 523 -29.82 -10.39 2.36
N ASN A 524 -30.28 -10.89 1.21
CA ASN A 524 -30.41 -12.32 0.90
C ASN A 524 -31.12 -13.18 1.98
N GLY A 525 -32.16 -12.64 2.61
CA GLY A 525 -32.94 -13.35 3.64
C GLY A 525 -32.28 -13.43 5.03
N TYR A 526 -31.14 -12.78 5.23
CA TYR A 526 -30.52 -12.60 6.55
C TYR A 526 -31.13 -11.40 7.28
N THR A 527 -30.85 -11.27 8.59
CA THR A 527 -31.22 -10.10 9.39
C THR A 527 -30.03 -9.16 9.51
N GLN A 528 -30.27 -7.86 9.40
CA GLN A 528 -29.34 -6.79 9.73
C GLN A 528 -29.86 -6.07 10.98
N GLU A 529 -28.98 -5.65 11.88
CA GLU A 529 -29.41 -4.98 13.12
C GLU A 529 -28.30 -4.12 13.74
N ASN A 530 -28.70 -3.15 14.55
CA ASN A 530 -27.79 -2.26 15.28
C ASN A 530 -26.83 -1.49 14.37
N ASN A 531 -27.24 -1.20 13.14
CA ASN A 531 -26.45 -0.39 12.21
C ASN A 531 -26.95 1.05 12.21
N LYS A 532 -26.04 2.01 12.03
CA LYS A 532 -26.32 3.44 12.08
C LYS A 532 -25.67 4.17 10.92
N ILE A 533 -26.38 5.17 10.38
CA ILE A 533 -25.88 6.06 9.34
C ILE A 533 -26.23 7.48 9.76
N TYR A 534 -25.26 8.23 10.28
CA TYR A 534 -25.49 9.58 10.82
C TYR A 534 -24.61 10.65 10.18
N ASN A 535 -25.23 11.80 9.88
CA ASN A 535 -24.56 13.02 9.42
C ASN A 535 -23.58 12.86 8.24
N ASN A 536 -23.81 11.89 7.38
CA ASN A 536 -23.03 11.71 6.15
C ASN A 536 -23.57 12.65 5.07
N PHE A 537 -22.69 13.00 4.13
CA PHE A 537 -23.05 13.69 2.90
C PHE A 537 -22.97 12.72 1.71
N SER A 538 -23.93 12.78 0.79
CA SER A 538 -23.81 12.16 -0.54
C SER A 538 -24.24 13.11 -1.64
N SER A 539 -23.58 13.06 -2.80
CA SER A 539 -24.05 13.79 -3.99
C SER A 539 -25.25 13.13 -4.65
N ILE A 540 -25.52 11.86 -4.37
CA ILE A 540 -26.56 11.07 -5.04
C ILE A 540 -27.06 9.89 -4.19
N GLY A 541 -28.29 9.45 -4.48
CA GLY A 541 -28.83 8.16 -4.04
C GLY A 541 -29.23 8.10 -2.57
N ASP A 542 -30.13 7.17 -2.25
CA ASP A 542 -30.61 6.95 -0.88
C ASP A 542 -29.55 6.21 -0.02
N TRP A 543 -29.55 6.46 1.28
CA TRP A 543 -28.67 5.79 2.23
C TRP A 543 -29.04 4.34 2.51
N TYR A 544 -30.31 3.99 2.41
CA TYR A 544 -30.76 2.60 2.54
C TYR A 544 -32.21 2.48 2.11
N SER A 545 -32.55 1.42 1.39
CA SER A 545 -33.91 1.17 0.91
C SER A 545 -34.54 -0.14 1.43
N GLY A 546 -33.90 -0.79 2.42
CA GLY A 546 -34.39 -2.02 3.04
C GLY A 546 -35.35 -1.77 4.21
N THR A 547 -35.32 -2.61 5.25
CA THR A 547 -36.24 -2.46 6.39
C THR A 547 -35.80 -1.28 7.26
N PRO A 548 -36.72 -0.39 7.70
CA PRO A 548 -36.36 0.75 8.56
C PRO A 548 -35.71 0.39 9.91
N THR A 549 -35.74 -0.88 10.32
CA THR A 549 -35.09 -1.37 11.55
C THR A 549 -33.66 -1.87 11.34
N ASP A 550 -33.26 -2.11 10.08
CA ASP A 550 -31.94 -2.67 9.75
C ASP A 550 -30.85 -1.61 9.93
N PHE A 551 -31.19 -0.35 9.68
CA PHE A 551 -30.35 0.83 9.86
C PHE A 551 -31.13 1.96 10.53
N ASP A 552 -30.56 2.57 11.57
CA ASP A 552 -31.00 3.85 12.10
C ASP A 552 -30.32 4.99 11.33
N ILE A 553 -31.11 5.81 10.65
CA ILE A 553 -30.63 6.81 9.68
C ILE A 553 -31.06 8.19 10.13
N GLN A 554 -30.11 9.06 10.46
CA GLN A 554 -30.39 10.38 11.03
C GLN A 554 -29.44 11.45 10.47
N ASN A 555 -29.97 12.66 10.24
CA ASN A 555 -29.21 13.87 9.91
C ASN A 555 -28.23 13.78 8.72
N ASN A 556 -28.41 12.84 7.80
CA ASN A 556 -27.62 12.80 6.56
C ASN A 556 -28.18 13.76 5.51
N LEU A 557 -27.32 14.30 4.64
CA LEU A 557 -27.70 15.17 3.52
C LEU A 557 -27.40 14.49 2.18
N ILE A 558 -28.37 14.56 1.26
CA ILE A 558 -28.16 14.22 -0.15
C ILE A 558 -28.35 15.50 -0.98
N SER A 559 -27.34 15.90 -1.74
CA SER A 559 -27.44 17.06 -2.62
C SER A 559 -26.53 16.97 -3.84
N GLU A 560 -27.10 17.08 -5.03
CA GLU A 560 -26.35 17.14 -6.29
C GLU A 560 -25.48 18.42 -6.40
N THR A 561 -25.87 19.48 -5.69
CA THR A 561 -25.10 20.74 -5.67
C THR A 561 -23.98 20.63 -4.64
N SER A 562 -22.74 20.80 -5.08
CA SER A 562 -21.57 20.70 -4.19
C SER A 562 -21.59 21.78 -3.09
N PRO A 563 -21.63 21.39 -1.80
CA PRO A 563 -21.47 22.31 -0.69
C PRO A 563 -19.99 22.66 -0.41
N PHE A 564 -19.03 22.01 -1.08
CA PHE A 564 -17.60 22.06 -0.77
C PHE A 564 -16.81 22.99 -1.69
N VAL A 565 -15.75 23.59 -1.16
CA VAL A 565 -14.95 24.67 -1.77
C VAL A 565 -14.60 24.36 -3.23
N ASP A 566 -13.95 23.22 -3.50
CA ASP A 566 -13.50 22.84 -4.84
C ASP A 566 -13.24 21.33 -4.97
N VAL A 567 -14.32 20.57 -5.16
CA VAL A 567 -14.25 19.10 -5.32
C VAL A 567 -13.41 18.65 -6.52
N ALA A 568 -13.30 19.48 -7.57
CA ALA A 568 -12.54 19.14 -8.76
C ALA A 568 -11.02 19.12 -8.49
N ASN A 569 -10.57 19.88 -7.49
CA ASN A 569 -9.19 19.90 -7.00
C ASN A 569 -9.07 19.20 -5.62
N GLN A 570 -9.96 18.23 -5.34
CA GLN A 570 -9.95 17.40 -4.11
C GLN A 570 -10.10 18.22 -2.82
N ASN A 571 -10.65 19.43 -2.88
CA ASN A 571 -10.93 20.25 -1.71
C ASN A 571 -12.38 20.07 -1.27
N PHE A 572 -12.58 19.12 -0.35
CA PHE A 572 -13.87 18.78 0.26
C PHE A 572 -14.18 19.56 1.53
N MET A 573 -13.43 20.64 1.84
CA MET A 573 -13.77 21.55 2.93
C MET A 573 -15.14 22.22 2.64
N PRO A 574 -16.08 22.31 3.60
CA PRO A 574 -17.34 23.02 3.39
C PRO A 574 -17.13 24.49 2.99
N LYS A 575 -18.04 25.03 2.17
CA LYS A 575 -18.11 26.49 1.97
C LYS A 575 -18.84 27.12 3.16
N ALA A 576 -18.38 28.29 3.59
CA ALA A 576 -19.08 29.09 4.58
C ALA A 576 -20.54 29.33 4.16
N GLY A 577 -21.48 29.04 5.07
CA GLY A 577 -22.92 29.16 4.84
C GLY A 577 -23.53 28.09 3.93
N SER A 578 -22.79 27.02 3.61
CA SER A 578 -23.35 25.88 2.87
C SER A 578 -24.29 25.05 3.76
N ALA A 579 -25.10 24.19 3.12
CA ALA A 579 -26.14 23.40 3.78
C ALA A 579 -25.59 22.28 4.70
N VAL A 580 -24.27 22.08 4.76
CA VAL A 580 -23.64 21.11 5.66
C VAL A 580 -23.13 21.74 6.95
N VAL A 581 -22.94 23.07 6.98
CA VAL A 581 -22.30 23.76 8.10
C VAL A 581 -23.22 23.85 9.30
N ASP A 582 -22.75 23.46 10.48
CA ASP A 582 -23.52 23.46 11.74
C ASP A 582 -24.83 22.64 11.68
N GLN A 583 -24.92 21.63 10.81
CA GLN A 583 -26.17 20.87 10.61
C GLN A 583 -26.13 19.44 11.16
N ALA A 584 -24.97 18.94 11.58
CA ALA A 584 -24.86 17.59 12.11
C ALA A 584 -25.42 17.52 13.54
N MET A 585 -25.97 16.36 13.90
CA MET A 585 -26.31 16.07 15.28
C MET A 585 -25.07 15.66 16.08
N ILE A 586 -25.07 15.96 17.37
CA ILE A 586 -24.12 15.34 18.31
C ILE A 586 -24.46 13.86 18.45
N ILE A 587 -23.50 12.99 18.17
CA ILE A 587 -23.66 11.54 18.26
C ILE A 587 -23.24 11.08 19.67
N PRO A 588 -24.14 10.53 20.49
CA PRO A 588 -23.79 10.08 21.83
C PRO A 588 -22.70 9.01 21.82
N GLY A 589 -21.62 9.24 22.56
CA GLY A 589 -20.48 8.31 22.66
C GLY A 589 -19.45 8.43 21.53
N PHE A 590 -19.65 9.36 20.58
CA PHE A 590 -18.70 9.68 19.52
C PHE A 590 -18.33 11.17 19.63
N ASN A 591 -17.18 11.43 20.25
CA ASN A 591 -16.71 12.80 20.50
C ASN A 591 -15.97 13.31 19.27
N GLN A 592 -16.37 14.49 18.77
CA GLN A 592 -15.66 15.22 17.73
C GLN A 592 -15.54 16.68 18.12
N ALA A 593 -14.40 17.29 17.81
CA ALA A 593 -14.24 18.73 17.90
C ALA A 593 -14.95 19.38 16.72
N TYR A 594 -15.58 20.54 16.94
CA TYR A 594 -16.28 21.28 15.91
C TYR A 594 -16.22 22.79 16.17
N VAL A 595 -16.39 23.58 15.12
CA VAL A 595 -16.40 25.04 15.15
C VAL A 595 -17.82 25.53 14.93
N GLY A 596 -18.33 26.33 15.87
CA GLY A 596 -19.65 26.94 15.74
C GLY A 596 -20.64 26.36 16.74
N SER A 597 -21.89 26.22 16.30
CA SER A 597 -23.03 25.78 17.10
C SER A 597 -23.25 24.27 17.10
N ALA A 598 -22.82 23.58 16.05
CA ALA A 598 -22.90 22.13 15.90
C ALA A 598 -21.83 21.64 14.91
N PRO A 599 -21.55 20.34 14.82
CA PRO A 599 -20.63 19.81 13.82
C PRO A 599 -21.18 19.95 12.40
N ASP A 600 -20.30 19.82 11.42
CA ASP A 600 -20.65 19.79 10.01
C ASP A 600 -21.05 18.39 9.54
N ILE A 601 -21.95 18.35 8.54
CA ILE A 601 -22.30 17.10 7.83
C ILE A 601 -21.18 16.76 6.83
N GLY A 602 -20.75 15.50 6.83
CA GLY A 602 -19.66 15.02 5.99
C GLY A 602 -18.30 15.06 6.70
N ALA A 603 -17.25 14.80 5.93
CA ALA A 603 -15.92 14.41 6.43
C ALA A 603 -15.02 15.54 6.92
N TYR A 604 -15.41 16.79 6.70
CA TYR A 604 -14.60 17.96 7.04
C TYR A 604 -15.44 18.95 7.82
N GLU A 605 -14.79 19.55 8.82
CA GLU A 605 -15.32 20.63 9.65
C GLU A 605 -14.81 21.98 9.15
N LEU A 606 -15.70 22.92 8.88
CA LEU A 606 -15.35 24.27 8.47
C LEU A 606 -14.53 24.99 9.56
N GLY A 607 -13.29 25.35 9.23
CA GLY A 607 -12.39 26.00 10.19
C GLY A 607 -11.63 25.02 11.10
N GLY A 608 -11.87 23.71 10.96
CA GLY A 608 -11.01 22.65 11.49
C GLY A 608 -9.78 22.40 10.62
N THR A 609 -9.07 21.30 10.91
CA THR A 609 -7.91 20.89 10.11
C THR A 609 -8.34 20.51 8.70
N ALA A 610 -7.72 21.09 7.69
CA ALA A 610 -7.82 20.63 6.31
C ALA A 610 -6.94 19.38 6.11
N TRP A 611 -7.33 18.29 6.76
CA TRP A 611 -6.60 17.03 6.73
C TRP A 611 -6.52 16.46 5.31
N THR A 612 -5.45 15.73 5.03
CA THR A 612 -5.21 15.05 3.74
C THR A 612 -4.84 13.59 3.97
N ALA A 613 -4.87 12.78 2.92
CA ALA A 613 -4.52 11.37 2.97
C ALA A 613 -3.22 11.06 2.18
N GLY A 614 -2.74 9.82 2.32
CA GLY A 614 -1.55 9.32 1.63
C GLY A 614 -0.24 9.57 2.37
N VAL A 615 0.88 9.32 1.70
CA VAL A 615 2.24 9.42 2.29
C VAL A 615 2.63 10.81 2.81
N HIS A 616 1.83 11.83 2.47
CA HIS A 616 1.99 13.22 2.92
C HIS A 616 0.75 13.73 3.66
N ALA A 617 -0.01 12.81 4.26
CA ALA A 617 -1.20 13.12 5.04
C ALA A 617 -0.92 14.17 6.12
N ILE A 618 -1.79 15.17 6.17
CA ILE A 618 -1.97 16.07 7.31
C ILE A 618 -3.04 15.43 8.18
N GLU A 619 -2.70 15.05 9.40
CA GLU A 619 -3.67 14.48 10.35
C GLU A 619 -4.59 15.56 10.91
N ASP A 620 -5.85 15.20 11.16
CA ASP A 620 -6.74 16.06 11.91
C ASP A 620 -6.30 16.10 13.38
N THR A 621 -5.85 17.26 13.81
CA THR A 621 -5.39 17.48 15.18
C THR A 621 -6.54 17.68 16.18
N GLY A 622 -7.77 17.83 15.68
CA GLY A 622 -8.91 18.28 16.47
C GLY A 622 -8.75 19.71 17.01
N GLU A 623 -7.66 20.41 16.65
CA GLU A 623 -7.49 21.82 16.95
C GLU A 623 -8.43 22.62 16.06
N VAL A 624 -9.48 23.13 16.70
CA VAL A 624 -10.32 24.16 16.09
C VAL A 624 -9.52 25.45 16.07
N LEU A 625 -9.31 26.04 14.90
CA LEU A 625 -8.75 27.39 14.80
C LEU A 625 -9.81 28.37 15.33
N SER A 626 -9.85 28.54 16.65
CA SER A 626 -10.72 29.53 17.27
C SER A 626 -10.15 30.92 16.96
N VAL A 627 -10.98 31.80 16.43
CA VAL A 627 -10.68 33.24 16.38
C VAL A 627 -10.58 33.82 17.80
N GLU A 628 -11.04 33.08 18.81
CA GLU A 628 -11.04 33.46 20.22
C GLU A 628 -9.66 33.34 20.90
N ASP A 629 -8.68 32.64 20.31
CA ASP A 629 -7.29 32.67 20.78
C ASP A 629 -6.50 33.91 20.32
N LEU A 630 -7.11 34.75 19.47
CA LEU A 630 -6.71 36.15 19.34
C LEU A 630 -7.49 36.96 20.38
N ASP A 631 -7.00 36.94 21.62
CA ASP A 631 -7.32 37.97 22.60
C ASP A 631 -6.87 39.33 22.02
N GLU A 632 -7.77 39.99 21.28
CA GLU A 632 -7.58 41.32 20.68
C GLU A 632 -7.24 42.40 21.73
N THR A 633 -7.23 42.07 23.02
CA THR A 633 -6.90 43.03 24.07
C THR A 633 -5.41 43.11 24.43
N GLN A 634 -4.51 42.22 23.98
CA GLN A 634 -3.06 42.32 24.32
C GLN A 634 -2.07 41.78 23.26
N GLU A 635 -2.11 42.28 22.02
CA GLU A 635 -1.10 41.91 21.02
C GLU A 635 0.32 42.37 21.40
N VAL A 636 1.33 41.51 21.24
CA VAL A 636 2.76 41.88 21.36
C VAL A 636 3.15 42.80 20.20
N TYR A 637 3.58 44.02 20.51
CA TYR A 637 3.88 45.05 19.51
C TYR A 637 5.35 45.48 19.51
N LEU A 638 5.81 45.99 18.36
CA LEU A 638 7.13 46.59 18.19
C LEU A 638 7.00 48.11 18.15
N TYR A 639 7.62 48.83 19.09
CA TYR A 639 7.53 50.29 19.16
C TYR A 639 8.85 50.95 19.61
N PRO A 640 9.27 52.07 18.99
CA PRO A 640 8.70 52.68 17.80
C PRO A 640 8.96 51.81 16.56
N ASN A 641 8.05 51.83 15.60
CA ASN A 641 8.22 51.18 14.29
C ASN A 641 7.58 52.07 13.22
N PRO A 642 8.34 52.90 12.50
CA PRO A 642 9.80 52.82 12.34
C PRO A 642 10.64 53.25 13.55
N VAL A 643 11.78 52.57 13.79
CA VAL A 643 12.78 52.95 14.80
C VAL A 643 13.69 54.06 14.26
N LYS A 644 13.93 55.11 15.06
CA LYS A 644 14.79 56.26 14.67
C LYS A 644 16.02 56.52 15.55
N HIS A 645 16.10 55.89 16.72
CA HIS A 645 17.14 56.17 17.72
C HIS A 645 17.73 54.90 18.34
N GLY A 646 17.80 53.82 17.56
CA GLY A 646 18.48 52.58 17.97
C GLY A 646 17.83 51.79 19.10
N ARG A 647 16.65 52.17 19.58
CA ARG A 647 15.95 51.47 20.68
C ARG A 647 14.60 50.96 20.20
N LEU A 648 14.38 49.66 20.34
CA LEU A 648 13.14 48.98 20.00
C LEU A 648 12.54 48.35 21.26
N LYS A 649 11.33 48.76 21.64
CA LYS A 649 10.56 48.11 22.69
C LYS A 649 9.70 47.00 22.11
N VAL A 650 9.69 45.85 22.78
CA VAL A 650 8.68 44.81 22.57
C VAL A 650 7.62 44.97 23.66
N GLY A 651 6.45 45.48 23.29
CA GLY A 651 5.33 45.71 24.19
C GLY A 651 4.54 44.44 24.48
N ASN A 652 3.82 44.43 25.60
CA ASN A 652 2.93 43.34 26.03
C ASN A 652 3.60 41.96 26.20
N LEU A 653 4.91 41.92 26.42
CA LEU A 653 5.62 40.69 26.76
C LEU A 653 5.28 40.28 28.20
N LYS A 654 4.61 39.13 28.40
CA LYS A 654 4.24 38.61 29.74
C LYS A 654 5.38 37.89 30.47
N GLN A 655 6.36 37.37 29.73
CA GLN A 655 7.53 36.69 30.28
C GLN A 655 8.77 36.82 29.38
N SER A 656 9.95 36.54 29.94
CA SER A 656 11.22 36.61 29.20
C SER A 656 11.15 35.76 27.94
N SER A 657 11.53 36.33 26.82
CA SER A 657 11.44 35.69 25.50
C SER A 657 12.76 35.74 24.77
N THR A 658 12.95 34.84 23.81
CA THR A 658 14.05 34.91 22.85
C THR A 658 13.61 35.72 21.63
N TYR A 659 14.52 36.48 21.04
CA TYR A 659 14.27 37.14 19.77
C TYR A 659 15.38 36.84 18.77
N VAL A 660 15.00 36.85 17.49
CA VAL A 660 15.91 36.78 16.34
C VAL A 660 15.47 37.82 15.33
N ILE A 661 16.43 38.56 14.78
CA ILE A 661 16.22 39.57 13.76
C ILE A 661 16.91 39.12 12.47
N TRP A 662 16.18 39.12 11.36
CA TRP A 662 16.71 38.86 10.02
C TRP A 662 16.62 40.11 9.15
N ASN A 663 17.57 40.24 8.22
CA ASN A 663 17.39 41.10 7.05
C ASN A 663 16.47 40.44 6.01
N MET A 664 16.08 41.17 4.96
CA MET A 664 15.22 40.64 3.91
C MET A 664 15.88 39.56 3.02
N GLN A 665 17.19 39.39 3.11
CA GLN A 665 17.93 38.31 2.45
C GLN A 665 17.98 37.02 3.30
N GLY A 666 17.28 36.98 4.45
CA GLY A 666 17.21 35.80 5.31
C GLY A 666 18.46 35.59 6.20
N SER A 667 19.39 36.53 6.24
CA SER A 667 20.55 36.47 7.15
C SER A 667 20.18 36.99 8.54
N ILE A 668 20.59 36.27 9.58
CA ILE A 668 20.43 36.69 10.97
C ILE A 668 21.36 37.88 11.25
N VAL A 669 20.78 39.00 11.68
CA VAL A 669 21.53 40.21 12.04
C VAL A 669 21.69 40.38 13.55
N LYS A 670 20.77 39.82 14.35
CA LYS A 670 20.87 39.81 15.82
C LYS A 670 20.03 38.70 16.43
N THR A 671 20.51 38.14 17.54
CA THR A 671 19.72 37.26 18.42
C THR A 671 19.89 37.71 19.87
N GLY A 672 18.95 37.33 20.74
CA GLY A 672 19.10 37.59 22.16
C GLY A 672 17.90 37.13 22.98
N ARG A 673 17.93 37.48 24.26
CA ARG A 673 16.80 37.38 25.18
C ARG A 673 16.33 38.78 25.55
N ILE A 674 15.03 38.92 25.81
CA ILE A 674 14.40 40.16 26.22
C ILE A 674 13.44 39.89 27.38
N SER A 675 13.59 40.66 28.45
CA SER A 675 12.71 40.62 29.62
C SER A 675 11.48 41.49 29.41
N THR A 676 10.48 41.36 30.29
CA THR A 676 9.28 42.21 30.24
C THR A 676 9.68 43.68 30.42
N ASN A 677 9.17 44.56 29.55
CA ASN A 677 9.49 46.00 29.48
C ASN A 677 10.95 46.39 29.15
N GLU A 678 11.78 45.47 28.67
CA GLU A 678 13.14 45.78 28.21
C GLU A 678 13.15 46.32 26.77
N ASN A 679 14.21 47.07 26.41
CA ASN A 679 14.43 47.53 25.04
C ASN A 679 15.52 46.70 24.37
N VAL A 680 15.32 46.35 23.11
CA VAL A 680 16.35 45.81 22.23
C VAL A 680 17.15 46.98 21.63
N ASP A 681 18.45 46.98 21.86
CA ASP A 681 19.36 47.89 21.14
C ASP A 681 19.53 47.41 19.70
N VAL A 682 19.11 48.25 18.76
CA VAL A 682 19.17 48.05 17.30
C VAL A 682 19.95 49.19 16.62
N SER A 683 20.72 49.98 17.37
CA SER A 683 21.48 51.14 16.86
C SER A 683 22.53 50.81 15.79
N HIS A 684 22.93 49.55 15.66
CA HIS A 684 23.92 49.05 14.71
C HIS A 684 23.28 48.53 13.41
N LEU A 685 21.95 48.53 13.29
CA LEU A 685 21.27 48.15 12.05
C LEU A 685 21.37 49.28 11.03
N ASN A 686 21.46 48.93 9.74
CA ASN A 686 21.38 49.91 8.65
C ASN A 686 19.91 50.27 8.39
N THR A 687 19.66 51.41 7.75
CA THR A 687 18.30 51.76 7.28
C THR A 687 17.75 50.64 6.39
N GLY A 688 16.56 50.13 6.72
CA GLY A 688 15.98 49.00 5.99
C GLY A 688 14.79 48.35 6.69
N ILE A 689 14.28 47.28 6.06
CA ILE A 689 13.22 46.43 6.60
C ILE A 689 13.85 45.15 7.14
N TYR A 690 13.39 44.73 8.31
CA TYR A 690 13.84 43.55 9.03
C TYR A 690 12.62 42.73 9.48
N LEU A 691 12.82 41.44 9.70
CA LEU A 691 11.85 40.55 10.35
C LEU A 691 12.34 40.25 11.76
N VAL A 692 11.46 40.35 12.75
CA VAL A 692 11.76 40.02 14.14
C VAL A 692 10.85 38.88 14.58
N LYS A 693 11.43 37.74 14.94
CA LYS A 693 10.71 36.62 15.57
C LYS A 693 10.90 36.71 17.07
N ILE A 694 9.82 36.57 17.82
CA ILE A 694 9.81 36.49 19.28
C ILE A 694 9.24 35.13 19.65
N LYS A 695 9.93 34.40 20.54
CA LYS A 695 9.52 33.06 20.97
C LYS A 695 9.73 32.86 22.48
N ASN A 696 8.72 32.34 23.16
CA ASN A 696 8.79 31.71 24.47
C ASN A 696 7.93 30.43 24.50
N GLN A 697 7.56 29.92 25.68
CA GLN A 697 6.73 28.71 25.82
C GLN A 697 5.27 28.92 25.38
N ASP A 698 4.78 30.16 25.40
CA ASP A 698 3.37 30.50 25.16
C ASP A 698 3.13 31.23 23.82
N ILE A 699 4.16 31.87 23.25
CA ILE A 699 4.06 32.63 22.00
C ILE A 699 5.20 32.34 21.03
N ALA A 700 4.87 32.30 19.73
CA ALA A 700 5.82 32.32 18.63
C ALA A 700 5.28 33.20 17.49
N LEU A 701 5.80 34.43 17.35
CA LEU A 701 5.29 35.41 16.38
C LEU A 701 6.41 36.07 15.59
N ILE A 702 6.07 36.55 14.39
CA ILE A 702 6.97 37.30 13.50
C ILE A 702 6.35 38.66 13.21
N LYS A 703 7.13 39.73 13.40
CA LYS A 703 6.72 41.11 13.12
C LYS A 703 7.72 41.79 12.19
N ARG A 704 7.21 42.64 11.30
CA ARG A 704 8.01 43.51 10.45
C ARG A 704 8.56 44.68 11.26
N LEU A 705 9.85 44.93 11.19
CA LEU A 705 10.55 46.07 11.78
C LEU A 705 11.09 46.97 10.67
N VAL A 706 10.80 48.27 10.72
CA VAL A 706 11.39 49.27 9.84
C VAL A 706 12.39 50.07 10.66
N PHE A 707 13.65 50.09 10.23
CA PHE A 707 14.69 50.90 10.86
C PHE A 707 15.07 52.05 9.93
N LEU A 708 15.09 53.27 10.47
CA LEU A 708 15.47 54.49 9.78
C LEU A 708 16.59 55.15 10.61
N ASN A 709 17.81 55.26 10.07
CA ASN A 709 18.86 56.09 10.68
C ASN A 709 18.52 57.58 10.63
#